data_AF-A0A0L7KKG6-F1
#
_entry.id   AF-A0A0L7KKG6-F1
#
_cell.length_a   1.000
_cell.length_b   1.000
_cell.length_c   1.000
_cell.angle_alpha   90.00
_cell.angle_beta   90.00
_cell.angle_gamma   90.00
#
_symmetry.space_group_name_H-M   'P 1'
#
loop_
_entity.id
_entity.type
_entity.pdbx_description
1 polymer ?
#
loop_
_entity_poly.entity_id
_entity_poly.type
_entity_poly.pdbx_seq_one_letter_code
_entity_poly.pdbx_strand_id
1 'polypeptide(L)'
;MSGNGEKTTINVDMIDRRGPFIEKYVEKKSDKSFKDSYHFKSVRDQNWECKFENENKDVCKLKNFNDKIDLNQYTTFKVLIVYWLDDFLYGYYLLKKRKIIEECKKNGGNTCDANSKNDCVCVKKWLNQKKEEWKQIQERFNDKYKDLSQQNKSLFRSFLETLIPQIAAANDKKKTYNNLDELKKSLGCNCANHSHKSENSEKSDIIDCMLNKLENLKNIIKTCQNVPSGKPDTPCQKSPTPVPDDEEDLLLEEEENQVEAPKICEGVIKAPPKQEEEVEKCEAAAPPPRRPHTAPKKKEDACDIVEKIYRTSGGGTKGINNCFPKKGPFVWKCGDANLVKDEGVCMPPRRKSLCIHSLERFSGTSQNELKEAFIKCAAAETCLLWHKYKKDKNGGTEAQKQLNEGTIPDDFKRQMFYTFGDYRDICLDTDISAKTENGDITKAKSNIDRILPKEDGKTPDEDRKAWWDEIKNDVWKGMLCGLSHASGNISNVETIKNNNTYSTIKFSGSNSPTLETFAQRPQFLRWMTEWGEEFCKKRKEQVEKLRSECDGYECNEENMDDKKKTCEDACKAYQKWLKDWKPQYEQQSAKFMTDKGKKEYAVDADVASSQNAHKYLSKKLKPICQNGTTTDKCDYNCMENASRQPQTSACSQEQQQQGNTSSTQNHFPEAFDCPPKEIGDRCNCPKLPEPKYCVDKTAYDIRKENGKKSDNSLKGNGNTYNGNCNNVTKDKYQKQNGGTCKIKDDFLSSIGITNNECESKKNDRFKIGEKWDCVGDTTDAKNKLCVPPRRKYMCLKKLEDIIGDNISDSNTLLEKIQDVAKSEGNDIIKKILPKYPCSEDVICKYMKYSFADLGDIVRGRDLLRNDPDQVRIQRRLINAFTKIYSNLEPSKRMKYQNDITNLYELRSDWWDTNRKEIWKAMTCNAPYDAKIYITKEGGYISPLTWTKNHCGHNDDPPDYDYIPQPLRWISEWSEQFCLYQKHLLESMKNCENCKKNSGECKQSVHGSCVDCKKKCEKYKKFVENWKAQFEIQDKAYKEIYKNATNNGGNEPNITPSTWWKENKEKIWNVMMCHYPVDEKTGTSCPKHDNIDEEHQFLRWFREWSEHFCSRRKELHEDVQTECSHVTCVNGIGNIDIKCIKACKNYSNFISIKQNEYESLKSEYDNNYKQDKADGKEAHLYFKEKCKDDKCACFNEKLNVEDNWKNPYETLEDTLKGKCMCKPPPPASNNTTDILEKTIPFGVALALGSIAFLFLK
;
A
#
# COMPACT_ATOMS: atom_id res chain seq x y z
N MET A 1 7.98 -50.69 23.60
CA MET A 1 9.32 -50.64 24.23
C MET A 1 9.26 -49.69 25.42
N SER A 2 9.67 -50.15 26.59
CA SER A 2 9.88 -49.34 27.79
C SER A 2 11.12 -48.45 27.55
N GLY A 3 10.93 -47.31 26.89
CA GLY A 3 11.97 -46.30 26.73
C GLY A 3 11.77 -45.21 27.77
N ASN A 4 12.56 -45.23 28.84
CA ASN A 4 12.81 -44.05 29.66
C ASN A 4 13.01 -42.85 28.73
N GLY A 5 12.13 -41.85 28.77
CA GLY A 5 12.13 -40.73 27.83
C GLY A 5 13.49 -40.01 27.82
N GLU A 6 14.33 -40.30 26.83
CA GLU A 6 15.62 -39.66 26.66
C GLU A 6 15.39 -38.15 26.54
N LYS A 7 15.94 -37.43 27.51
CA LYS A 7 15.92 -35.98 27.52
C LYS A 7 16.99 -35.51 26.54
N THR A 8 16.60 -34.82 25.49
CA THR A 8 17.55 -34.19 24.57
C THR A 8 17.70 -32.74 24.98
N THR A 9 18.95 -32.30 25.12
CA THR A 9 19.25 -30.89 25.37
C THR A 9 19.56 -30.23 24.04
N ILE A 10 18.83 -29.17 23.69
CA ILE A 10 19.04 -28.35 22.50
C ILE A 10 19.53 -26.98 22.96
N ASN A 11 20.76 -26.64 22.60
CA ASN A 11 21.33 -25.33 22.86
C ASN A 11 21.18 -24.48 21.61
N VAL A 12 20.57 -23.29 21.73
CA VAL A 12 20.40 -22.34 20.62
C VAL A 12 20.76 -20.93 21.05
N ASP A 13 21.45 -20.21 20.17
CA ASP A 13 21.73 -18.78 20.35
C ASP A 13 20.69 -17.97 19.57
N MET A 14 19.86 -17.22 20.28
CA MET A 14 18.75 -16.44 19.72
C MET A 14 19.07 -14.95 19.76
N ILE A 15 18.86 -14.22 18.68
CA ILE A 15 18.98 -12.76 18.61
C ILE A 15 17.83 -12.14 19.43
N ASP A 16 18.15 -11.47 20.53
CA ASP A 16 17.12 -10.84 21.36
C ASP A 16 16.84 -9.40 20.92
N ARG A 17 15.66 -9.21 20.34
CA ARG A 17 15.17 -7.92 19.83
C ARG A 17 14.95 -6.89 20.94
N ARG A 18 14.95 -7.30 22.22
CA ARG A 18 14.85 -6.41 23.38
C ARG A 18 16.22 -6.01 23.95
N GLY A 19 17.31 -6.62 23.49
CA GLY A 19 18.68 -6.37 23.98
C GLY A 19 19.05 -4.88 24.11
N PRO A 20 18.78 -4.03 23.10
CA PRO A 20 19.02 -2.58 23.19
C PRO A 20 18.23 -1.87 24.31
N PHE A 21 17.12 -2.45 24.74
CA PHE A 21 16.22 -1.92 25.77
C PHE A 21 16.49 -2.52 27.16
N ILE A 22 17.13 -3.70 27.23
CA ILE A 22 17.40 -4.46 28.47
C ILE A 22 18.62 -3.92 29.23
N GLU A 23 19.62 -3.34 28.53
CA GLU A 23 20.81 -2.76 29.16
C GLU A 23 20.47 -1.65 30.20
N LYS A 24 19.26 -1.07 30.10
CA LYS A 24 18.76 -0.04 31.01
C LYS A 24 18.01 -0.57 32.25
N TYR A 25 17.64 -1.86 32.29
CA TYR A 25 16.81 -2.44 33.37
C TYR A 25 17.57 -3.29 34.40
N VAL A 26 18.80 -3.71 34.14
CA VAL A 26 19.56 -4.61 35.04
C VAL A 26 20.78 -3.90 35.64
N GLU A 27 20.57 -3.15 36.73
CA GLU A 27 21.67 -2.63 37.53
C GLU A 27 22.37 -3.76 38.32
N LYS A 28 23.62 -4.04 37.92
CA LYS A 28 24.66 -4.80 38.66
C LYS A 28 24.22 -6.16 39.25
N LYS A 29 24.37 -7.20 38.44
CA LYS A 29 25.24 -8.36 38.70
C LYS A 29 25.22 -9.25 37.45
N SER A 30 26.39 -9.47 36.85
CA SER A 30 26.78 -10.64 36.05
C SER A 30 25.64 -11.58 35.64
N ASP A 31 24.75 -11.16 34.75
CA ASP A 31 23.82 -12.12 34.14
C ASP A 31 24.43 -12.55 32.81
N LYS A 32 24.99 -13.76 32.79
CA LYS A 32 25.67 -14.36 31.64
C LYS A 32 24.70 -14.72 30.49
N SER A 33 23.42 -14.34 30.61
CA SER A 33 22.34 -14.73 29.70
C SER A 33 22.42 -14.03 28.35
N PHE A 34 22.92 -12.79 28.30
CA PHE A 34 23.10 -12.04 27.05
C PHE A 34 24.58 -11.81 26.74
N LYS A 35 24.94 -12.00 25.47
CA LYS A 35 26.27 -11.75 24.93
C LYS A 35 26.18 -10.79 23.76
N ASP A 36 27.09 -9.83 23.73
CA ASP A 36 27.31 -9.00 22.56
C ASP A 36 27.95 -9.89 21.49
N SER A 37 27.21 -10.12 20.40
CA SER A 37 27.79 -10.75 19.23
C SER A 37 28.51 -9.69 18.41
N TYR A 38 29.59 -10.08 17.76
CA TYR A 38 30.28 -9.22 16.81
C TYR A 38 29.33 -8.73 15.70
N HIS A 39 28.36 -9.57 15.31
CA HIS A 39 27.39 -9.27 14.24
C HIS A 39 26.03 -8.78 14.74
N PHE A 40 25.67 -9.01 16.00
CA PHE A 40 24.34 -8.69 16.52
C PHE A 40 24.44 -7.96 17.86
N LYS A 41 23.66 -6.89 18.03
CA LYS A 41 23.68 -6.04 19.23
C LYS A 41 23.46 -6.83 20.53
N SER A 42 22.67 -7.90 20.50
CA SER A 42 22.47 -8.80 21.64
C SER A 42 22.04 -10.19 21.18
N VAL A 43 22.70 -11.21 21.70
CA VAL A 43 22.36 -12.63 21.49
C VAL A 43 22.18 -13.28 22.85
N ARG A 44 21.21 -14.19 22.95
CA ARG A 44 20.89 -14.93 24.15
C ARG A 44 21.09 -16.42 23.95
N ASP A 45 21.90 -17.00 24.82
CA ASP A 45 22.03 -18.46 24.92
C ASP A 45 20.77 -19.04 25.55
N GLN A 46 20.11 -19.98 24.87
CA GLN A 46 19.00 -20.74 25.42
C GLN A 46 19.33 -22.23 25.45
N ASN A 47 19.12 -22.84 26.61
CA ASN A 47 19.31 -24.27 26.83
C ASN A 47 17.95 -24.93 27.10
N TRP A 48 17.40 -25.56 26.07
CA TRP A 48 16.11 -26.23 26.09
C TRP A 48 16.28 -27.72 26.38
N GLU A 49 15.62 -28.21 27.42
CA GLU A 49 15.50 -29.63 27.70
C GLU A 49 14.17 -30.13 27.14
N CYS A 50 14.24 -30.86 26.03
CA CYS A 50 13.08 -31.43 25.37
C CYS A 50 12.91 -32.88 25.80
N LYS A 51 11.70 -33.24 26.21
CA LYS A 51 11.32 -34.61 26.55
C LYS A 51 9.97 -34.95 25.96
N PHE A 52 9.79 -36.22 25.61
CA PHE A 52 8.48 -36.75 25.30
C PHE A 52 7.76 -36.97 26.62
N GLU A 53 6.64 -36.27 26.81
CA GLU A 53 5.76 -36.50 27.96
C GLU A 53 4.86 -37.72 27.69
N ASN A 54 4.54 -37.99 26.42
CA ASN A 54 3.92 -39.20 25.86
C ASN A 54 4.17 -39.24 24.32
N GLU A 55 3.69 -40.27 23.61
CA GLU A 55 3.95 -40.47 22.15
C GLU A 55 3.60 -39.26 21.27
N ASN A 56 2.65 -38.41 21.72
CA ASN A 56 2.13 -37.28 20.95
C ASN A 56 2.58 -35.89 21.44
N LYS A 57 3.22 -35.78 22.62
CA LYS A 57 3.55 -34.49 23.25
C LYS A 57 5.05 -34.34 23.52
N ASP A 58 5.72 -33.59 22.65
CA ASP A 58 7.13 -33.23 22.77
C ASP A 58 7.28 -31.82 23.36
N VAL A 59 7.57 -31.77 24.66
CA VAL A 59 7.63 -30.52 25.44
C VAL A 59 9.08 -30.16 25.71
N CYS A 60 9.43 -28.92 25.39
CA CYS A 60 10.71 -28.31 25.69
C CYS A 60 10.57 -27.35 26.85
N LYS A 61 11.40 -27.55 27.88
CA LYS A 61 11.51 -26.68 29.04
C LYS A 61 12.82 -25.90 28.98
N LEU A 62 12.76 -24.58 29.18
CA LEU A 62 13.96 -23.76 29.29
C LEU A 62 14.61 -23.99 30.66
N LYS A 63 15.86 -24.47 30.71
CA LYS A 63 16.54 -24.81 31.97
C LYS A 63 16.73 -23.59 32.89
N ASN A 64 17.08 -22.44 32.31
CA ASN A 64 17.40 -21.21 33.04
C ASN A 64 16.35 -20.11 32.82
N PHE A 65 15.06 -20.45 32.97
CA PHE A 65 13.97 -19.50 32.78
C PHE A 65 14.04 -18.33 33.78
N ASN A 66 13.99 -17.11 33.25
CA ASN A 66 13.92 -15.88 34.02
C ASN A 66 12.64 -15.13 33.63
N ASP A 67 11.70 -14.97 34.57
CA ASP A 67 10.38 -14.36 34.34
C ASP A 67 10.43 -12.89 33.86
N LYS A 68 11.56 -12.21 34.05
CA LYS A 68 11.78 -10.83 33.57
C LYS A 68 12.33 -10.79 32.15
N ILE A 69 12.87 -11.91 31.65
CA ILE A 69 13.64 -11.99 30.39
C ILE A 69 12.98 -12.96 29.41
N ASP A 70 12.52 -14.12 29.86
CA ASP A 70 11.96 -15.18 29.02
C ASP A 70 10.44 -15.08 28.90
N LEU A 71 9.94 -15.22 27.68
CA LEU A 71 8.50 -15.10 27.39
C LEU A 71 7.72 -16.29 27.93
N ASN A 72 8.26 -17.50 27.83
CA ASN A 72 7.61 -18.74 28.25
C ASN A 72 8.64 -19.71 28.83
N GLN A 73 8.32 -20.36 29.96
CA GLN A 73 9.17 -21.40 30.57
C GLN A 73 9.08 -22.73 29.82
N TYR A 74 7.93 -22.99 29.20
CA TYR A 74 7.62 -24.22 28.48
C TYR A 74 7.15 -23.88 27.06
N THR A 75 7.56 -24.70 26.11
CA THR A 75 7.09 -24.64 24.72
C THR A 75 7.01 -26.05 24.14
N THR A 76 6.42 -26.22 22.97
CA THR A 76 6.51 -27.49 22.23
C THR A 76 7.75 -27.48 21.34
N PHE A 77 8.32 -28.65 21.04
CA PHE A 77 9.45 -28.75 20.12
C PHE A 77 9.14 -28.13 18.74
N LYS A 78 7.89 -28.27 18.26
CA LYS A 78 7.39 -27.61 17.05
C LYS A 78 7.51 -26.08 17.11
N VAL A 79 7.10 -25.47 18.22
CA VAL A 79 7.18 -24.00 18.39
C VAL A 79 8.62 -23.54 18.55
N LEU A 80 9.49 -24.34 19.19
CA LEU A 80 10.92 -24.06 19.27
C LEU A 80 11.56 -23.98 17.86
N ILE A 81 11.22 -24.91 16.95
CA ILE A 81 11.70 -24.87 15.55
C ILE A 81 11.24 -23.59 14.84
N VAL A 82 9.98 -23.16 15.05
CA VAL A 82 9.47 -21.91 14.46
C VAL A 82 10.27 -20.70 14.90
N TYR A 83 10.54 -20.57 16.20
CA TYR A 83 11.33 -19.46 16.72
C TYR A 83 12.76 -19.49 16.20
N TRP A 84 13.39 -20.66 16.17
CA TRP A 84 14.75 -20.81 15.64
C TRP A 84 14.84 -20.46 14.15
N LEU A 85 13.84 -20.84 13.35
CA LEU A 85 13.77 -20.50 11.92
C LEU A 85 13.64 -18.99 11.66
N ASP A 86 12.74 -18.32 12.41
CA ASP A 86 12.56 -16.87 12.31
C ASP A 86 13.86 -16.14 12.70
N ASP A 87 14.54 -16.61 13.75
CA ASP A 87 15.85 -16.10 14.17
C ASP A 87 16.94 -16.28 13.11
N PHE A 88 17.07 -17.49 12.55
CA PHE A 88 18.06 -17.81 11.53
C PHE A 88 17.89 -16.94 10.28
N LEU A 89 16.65 -16.77 9.80
CA LEU A 89 16.35 -15.97 8.61
C LEU A 89 16.57 -14.48 8.87
N TYR A 90 16.19 -13.99 10.04
CA TYR A 90 16.44 -12.61 10.45
C TYR A 90 17.95 -12.32 10.58
N GLY A 91 18.71 -13.24 11.18
CA GLY A 91 20.17 -13.16 11.26
C GLY A 91 20.83 -13.11 9.87
N TYR A 92 20.40 -13.97 8.95
CA TYR A 92 20.85 -13.95 7.56
C TYR A 92 20.51 -12.63 6.85
N TYR A 93 19.31 -12.09 7.07
CA TYR A 93 18.88 -10.80 6.53
C TYR A 93 19.78 -9.65 7.01
N LEU A 94 20.09 -9.58 8.32
CA LEU A 94 20.97 -8.55 8.88
C LEU A 94 22.39 -8.61 8.30
N LEU A 95 22.96 -9.81 8.19
CA LEU A 95 24.28 -10.02 7.57
C LEU A 95 24.33 -9.60 6.10
N LYS A 96 23.20 -9.74 5.38
CA LYS A 96 23.07 -9.26 3.99
C LYS A 96 22.87 -7.75 3.92
N LYS A 97 22.00 -7.17 4.77
CA LYS A 97 21.71 -5.73 4.81
C LYS A 97 22.98 -4.91 5.11
N ARG A 98 23.80 -5.38 6.05
CA ARG A 98 25.08 -4.77 6.41
C ARG A 98 26.20 -5.06 5.40
N LYS A 99 25.90 -5.67 4.26
CA LYS A 99 26.83 -6.05 3.17
C LYS A 99 28.00 -6.96 3.59
N ILE A 100 28.04 -7.46 4.83
CA ILE A 100 29.09 -8.35 5.37
C ILE A 100 29.23 -9.63 4.51
N ILE A 101 28.11 -10.23 4.07
CA ILE A 101 28.14 -11.40 3.17
C ILE A 101 28.67 -11.05 1.77
N GLU A 102 28.44 -9.83 1.29
CA GLU A 102 28.89 -9.38 -0.04
C GLU A 102 30.36 -8.99 -0.04
N GLU A 103 30.87 -8.41 1.05
CA GLU A 103 32.30 -8.13 1.26
C GLU A 103 33.12 -9.43 1.25
N CYS A 104 32.63 -10.48 1.91
CA CYS A 104 33.23 -11.81 1.84
C CYS A 104 33.18 -12.44 0.43
N LYS A 105 32.34 -11.94 -0.51
CA LYS A 105 32.30 -12.41 -1.91
C LYS A 105 33.16 -11.57 -2.85
N LYS A 106 33.19 -10.23 -2.69
CA LYS A 106 33.94 -9.30 -3.56
C LYS A 106 35.45 -9.41 -3.39
N ASN A 107 35.93 -9.65 -2.17
CA ASN A 107 37.37 -9.71 -1.86
C ASN A 107 38.03 -11.08 -2.17
N GLY A 108 37.32 -11.97 -2.88
CA GLY A 108 37.87 -13.20 -3.46
C GLY A 108 38.89 -12.99 -4.58
N GLY A 109 39.17 -11.73 -4.95
CA GLY A 109 40.28 -11.32 -5.79
C GLY A 109 40.86 -9.97 -5.35
N ASN A 110 41.98 -10.00 -4.63
CA ASN A 110 43.02 -8.96 -4.57
C ASN A 110 43.00 -7.77 -3.58
N THR A 111 42.09 -7.66 -2.59
CA THR A 111 42.32 -6.76 -1.43
C THR A 111 41.86 -7.38 -0.11
N CYS A 112 42.82 -7.62 0.79
CA CYS A 112 42.63 -8.34 2.06
C CYS A 112 43.01 -7.42 3.24
N ASP A 113 42.17 -6.44 3.57
CA ASP A 113 42.34 -5.67 4.80
C ASP A 113 42.09 -6.55 6.05
N ALA A 114 42.59 -6.12 7.22
CA ALA A 114 42.51 -6.92 8.45
C ALA A 114 41.07 -7.07 8.99
N ASN A 115 40.18 -6.11 8.69
CA ASN A 115 38.81 -6.08 9.19
C ASN A 115 37.91 -7.07 8.44
N SER A 116 37.97 -7.09 7.10
CA SER A 116 37.22 -8.05 6.28
C SER A 116 37.61 -9.51 6.57
N LYS A 117 38.88 -9.78 6.92
CA LYS A 117 39.30 -11.10 7.40
C LYS A 117 38.60 -11.48 8.71
N ASN A 118 38.51 -10.55 9.67
CA ASN A 118 37.83 -10.79 10.94
C ASN A 118 36.32 -10.95 10.75
N ASP A 119 35.69 -10.16 9.88
CA ASP A 119 34.26 -10.26 9.56
C ASP A 119 33.91 -11.62 8.96
N CYS A 120 34.69 -12.10 7.99
CA CYS A 120 34.49 -13.41 7.38
C CYS A 120 34.77 -14.57 8.37
N VAL A 121 35.73 -14.42 9.29
CA VAL A 121 35.96 -15.39 10.39
C VAL A 121 34.78 -15.41 11.36
N CYS A 122 34.19 -14.25 11.69
CA CYS A 122 33.01 -14.16 12.55
C CYS A 122 31.76 -14.74 11.86
N VAL A 123 31.56 -14.51 10.56
CA VAL A 123 30.48 -15.14 9.76
C VAL A 123 30.66 -16.66 9.74
N LYS A 124 31.91 -17.14 9.58
CA LYS A 124 32.23 -18.57 9.64
C LYS A 124 31.88 -19.17 11.01
N LYS A 125 32.18 -18.46 12.10
CA LYS A 125 31.86 -18.90 13.46
C LYS A 125 30.34 -18.98 13.68
N TRP A 126 29.60 -17.94 13.31
CA TRP A 126 28.13 -17.93 13.39
C TRP A 126 27.50 -19.05 12.56
N LEU A 127 28.00 -19.28 11.34
CA LEU A 127 27.51 -20.37 10.47
C LEU A 127 27.75 -21.75 11.08
N ASN A 128 28.95 -22.00 11.60
CA ASN A 128 29.26 -23.27 12.25
C ASN A 128 28.39 -23.49 13.49
N GLN A 129 28.08 -22.43 14.23
CA GLN A 129 27.17 -22.50 15.36
C GLN A 129 25.75 -22.85 14.93
N LYS A 130 25.18 -22.15 13.95
CA LYS A 130 23.84 -22.48 13.42
C LYS A 130 23.75 -23.89 12.81
N LYS A 131 24.86 -24.40 12.25
CA LYS A 131 24.96 -25.81 11.80
C LYS A 131 24.84 -26.80 12.96
N GLU A 132 25.53 -26.54 14.06
CA GLU A 132 25.50 -27.42 15.22
C GLU A 132 24.13 -27.39 15.93
N GLU A 133 23.53 -26.20 16.05
CA GLU A 133 22.16 -26.04 16.53
C GLU A 133 21.17 -26.84 15.67
N TRP A 134 21.30 -26.71 14.35
CA TRP A 134 20.45 -27.42 13.40
C TRP A 134 20.62 -28.94 13.50
N LYS A 135 21.85 -29.41 13.68
CA LYS A 135 22.15 -30.82 13.89
C LYS A 135 21.45 -31.36 15.15
N GLN A 136 21.49 -30.64 16.27
CA GLN A 136 20.77 -31.02 17.50
C GLN A 136 19.25 -31.06 17.29
N ILE A 137 18.69 -30.11 16.53
CA ILE A 137 17.27 -30.09 16.17
C ILE A 137 16.93 -31.28 15.27
N GLN A 138 17.76 -31.59 14.28
CA GLN A 138 17.58 -32.73 13.38
C GLN A 138 17.69 -34.06 14.14
N GLU A 139 18.67 -34.22 15.02
CA GLU A 139 18.84 -35.40 15.86
C GLU A 139 17.61 -35.63 16.74
N ARG A 140 17.10 -34.58 17.43
CA ARG A 140 15.85 -34.69 18.21
C ARG A 140 14.64 -35.02 17.35
N PHE A 141 14.53 -34.39 16.17
CA PHE A 141 13.45 -34.68 15.24
C PHE A 141 13.50 -36.14 14.77
N ASN A 142 14.70 -36.65 14.47
CA ASN A 142 14.92 -38.02 14.04
C ASN A 142 14.76 -39.04 15.18
N ASP A 143 15.09 -38.68 16.43
CA ASP A 143 14.88 -39.50 17.62
C ASP A 143 13.40 -39.87 17.82
N LYS A 144 12.47 -38.97 17.46
CA LYS A 144 11.02 -39.25 17.47
C LYS A 144 10.60 -40.33 16.46
N TYR A 145 11.36 -40.50 15.38
CA TYR A 145 10.96 -41.30 14.21
C TYR A 145 12.05 -42.29 13.76
N LYS A 146 12.75 -42.92 14.71
CA LYS A 146 13.90 -43.82 14.48
C LYS A 146 13.63 -44.98 13.51
N ASP A 147 12.38 -45.38 13.27
CA ASP A 147 12.03 -46.61 12.52
C ASP A 147 11.60 -46.45 11.04
N LEU A 148 11.62 -45.26 10.41
CA LEU A 148 11.05 -45.07 9.04
C LEU A 148 11.89 -44.16 8.10
N SER A 149 13.00 -44.68 7.56
CA SER A 149 14.10 -43.88 6.96
C SER A 149 13.94 -43.31 5.52
N GLN A 150 12.73 -43.09 4.99
CA GLN A 150 12.55 -42.30 3.73
C GLN A 150 11.32 -41.38 3.68
N GLN A 151 10.20 -41.74 4.32
CA GLN A 151 9.01 -40.87 4.45
C GLN A 151 9.29 -39.63 5.33
N ASN A 152 10.19 -39.74 6.31
CA ASN A 152 10.46 -38.69 7.30
C ASN A 152 11.07 -37.41 6.72
N LYS A 153 11.90 -37.50 5.67
CA LYS A 153 12.44 -36.30 4.98
C LYS A 153 11.35 -35.54 4.23
N SER A 154 10.29 -36.22 3.76
CA SER A 154 9.15 -35.57 3.11
C SER A 154 8.17 -34.96 4.12
N LEU A 155 7.96 -35.61 5.28
CA LEU A 155 7.17 -35.09 6.39
C LEU A 155 7.81 -33.83 6.99
N PHE A 156 9.13 -33.83 7.18
CA PHE A 156 9.86 -32.66 7.65
C PHE A 156 9.82 -31.50 6.64
N ARG A 157 9.99 -31.81 5.34
CA ARG A 157 9.85 -30.83 4.27
C ARG A 157 8.44 -30.22 4.23
N SER A 158 7.40 -31.05 4.34
CA SER A 158 6.01 -30.61 4.40
C SER A 158 5.76 -29.74 5.64
N PHE A 159 6.30 -30.13 6.80
CA PHE A 159 6.24 -29.35 8.02
C PHE A 159 6.89 -27.96 7.87
N LEU A 160 8.10 -27.89 7.30
CA LEU A 160 8.75 -26.60 7.01
C LEU A 160 7.93 -25.77 6.01
N GLU A 161 7.37 -26.38 4.97
CA GLU A 161 6.48 -25.73 3.99
C GLU A 161 5.24 -25.11 4.64
N THR A 162 4.63 -25.75 5.64
CA THR A 162 3.49 -25.19 6.38
C THR A 162 3.83 -23.98 7.27
N LEU A 163 5.11 -23.81 7.63
CA LEU A 163 5.56 -22.75 8.52
C LEU A 163 6.03 -21.50 7.77
N ILE A 164 6.37 -21.61 6.48
CA ILE A 164 6.85 -20.48 5.64
C ILE A 164 5.91 -19.26 5.67
N PRO A 165 4.57 -19.39 5.54
CA PRO A 165 3.68 -18.23 5.56
C PRO A 165 3.68 -17.49 6.89
N GLN A 166 4.09 -18.16 7.98
CA GLN A 166 4.07 -17.66 9.35
C GLN A 166 5.36 -16.92 9.75
N ILE A 167 6.39 -16.97 8.91
CA ILE A 167 7.70 -16.34 9.19
C ILE A 167 7.69 -14.89 8.70
N ALA A 168 7.85 -13.93 9.63
CA ALA A 168 7.79 -12.51 9.31
C ALA A 168 8.92 -12.08 8.34
N ALA A 169 10.13 -12.62 8.52
CA ALA A 169 11.29 -12.34 7.66
C ALA A 169 11.16 -12.90 6.22
N ALA A 170 10.31 -13.91 5.99
CA ALA A 170 10.05 -14.47 4.66
C ALA A 170 9.03 -13.64 3.86
N ASN A 171 8.33 -12.72 4.52
CA ASN A 171 7.24 -11.91 3.95
C ASN A 171 7.62 -10.44 3.69
N ASP A 172 8.89 -10.07 3.89
CA ASP A 172 9.33 -8.68 3.71
C ASP A 172 9.55 -8.35 2.22
N LYS A 173 8.90 -7.28 1.74
CA LYS A 173 8.75 -6.83 0.33
C LYS A 173 7.64 -7.49 -0.53
N LYS A 174 6.38 -7.44 -0.07
CA LYS A 174 5.16 -7.61 -0.92
C LYS A 174 5.08 -8.92 -1.72
N LYS A 175 5.59 -10.04 -1.20
CA LYS A 175 5.33 -11.38 -1.77
C LYS A 175 5.34 -12.46 -0.69
N THR A 176 4.20 -13.16 -0.53
CA THR A 176 4.07 -14.38 0.27
C THR A 176 4.53 -15.57 -0.56
N TYR A 177 5.38 -16.45 -0.02
CA TYR A 177 5.83 -17.66 -0.72
C TYR A 177 5.00 -18.86 -0.25
N ASN A 178 4.29 -19.52 -1.17
CA ASN A 178 3.33 -20.58 -0.83
C ASN A 178 3.94 -21.99 -0.85
N ASN A 179 5.18 -22.12 -1.33
CA ASN A 179 5.93 -23.37 -1.32
C ASN A 179 7.45 -23.11 -1.20
N LEU A 180 8.17 -24.15 -0.78
CA LEU A 180 9.60 -24.09 -0.52
C LEU A 180 10.44 -23.77 -1.75
N ASP A 181 9.97 -24.13 -2.94
CA ASP A 181 10.73 -23.97 -4.19
C ASP A 181 10.67 -22.52 -4.71
N GLU A 182 9.61 -21.78 -4.41
CA GLU A 182 9.53 -20.32 -4.63
C GLU A 182 10.43 -19.54 -3.68
N LEU A 183 10.47 -19.92 -2.40
CA LEU A 183 11.39 -19.33 -1.41
C LEU A 183 12.86 -19.58 -1.80
N LYS A 184 13.20 -20.79 -2.25
CA LYS A 184 14.54 -21.13 -2.79
C LYS A 184 14.94 -20.23 -3.96
N LYS A 185 14.01 -19.99 -4.91
CA LYS A 185 14.24 -19.11 -6.07
C LYS A 185 14.47 -17.66 -5.65
N SER A 186 13.68 -17.14 -4.72
CA SER A 186 13.81 -15.77 -4.21
C SER A 186 15.12 -15.51 -3.47
N LEU A 187 15.57 -16.49 -2.68
CA LEU A 187 16.86 -16.42 -1.99
C LEU A 187 18.07 -16.63 -2.92
N GLY A 188 17.83 -16.86 -4.23
CA GLY A 188 18.84 -17.08 -5.26
C GLY A 188 19.61 -18.39 -5.10
N CYS A 189 19.01 -19.39 -4.45
CA CYS A 189 19.63 -20.69 -4.19
C CYS A 189 19.47 -21.62 -5.41
N ASN A 190 20.44 -21.61 -6.33
CA ASN A 190 20.53 -22.63 -7.38
C ASN A 190 21.24 -23.87 -6.84
N CYS A 191 20.54 -24.66 -6.03
CA CYS A 191 21.01 -26.01 -5.69
C CYS A 191 20.79 -26.88 -6.94
N ALA A 192 21.85 -27.12 -7.71
CA ALA A 192 21.80 -28.02 -8.85
C ALA A 192 21.45 -29.42 -8.34
N ASN A 193 20.46 -30.07 -8.96
CA ASN A 193 20.41 -31.52 -8.93
C ASN A 193 21.67 -31.99 -9.65
N HIS A 194 22.74 -32.30 -8.91
CA HIS A 194 23.90 -32.98 -9.48
C HIS A 194 23.40 -34.33 -10.01
N SER A 195 23.21 -34.37 -11.32
CA SER A 195 23.01 -35.59 -12.08
C SER A 195 24.35 -36.32 -12.16
N HIS A 196 24.32 -37.59 -11.73
CA HIS A 196 25.24 -38.71 -12.03
C HIS A 196 26.35 -39.10 -11.04
N LYS A 197 26.24 -40.39 -10.64
CA LYS A 197 27.26 -41.38 -10.22
C LYS A 197 27.76 -41.37 -8.77
N SER A 198 26.90 -41.84 -7.84
CA SER A 198 27.26 -42.80 -6.78
C SER A 198 25.99 -43.31 -6.11
N GLU A 199 25.86 -44.61 -5.86
CA GLU A 199 24.65 -45.28 -5.33
C GLU A 199 24.32 -44.98 -3.84
N ASN A 200 24.85 -43.91 -3.24
CA ASN A 200 24.62 -43.56 -1.83
C ASN A 200 24.76 -42.05 -1.53
N SER A 201 24.13 -41.15 -2.30
CA SER A 201 24.13 -39.70 -1.97
C SER A 201 22.79 -39.20 -1.42
N GLU A 202 22.82 -38.65 -0.22
CA GLU A 202 21.66 -38.08 0.47
C GLU A 202 21.15 -36.81 -0.21
N LYS A 203 19.83 -36.70 -0.39
CA LYS A 203 19.19 -35.43 -0.83
C LYS A 203 19.19 -34.43 0.33
N SER A 204 19.86 -33.28 0.18
CA SER A 204 19.96 -32.20 1.18
C SER A 204 18.65 -31.40 1.33
N ASP A 205 18.28 -31.01 2.55
CA ASP A 205 17.09 -30.17 2.81
C ASP A 205 17.31 -28.67 2.48
N ILE A 206 16.31 -27.79 2.66
CA ILE A 206 16.46 -26.35 2.33
C ILE A 206 17.43 -25.63 3.27
N ILE A 207 17.46 -26.01 4.55
CA ILE A 207 18.33 -25.41 5.54
C ILE A 207 19.75 -25.90 5.26
N ASP A 208 19.92 -27.17 4.91
CA ASP A 208 21.16 -27.72 4.38
C ASP A 208 21.58 -26.97 3.10
N CYS A 209 20.68 -26.71 2.15
CA CYS A 209 20.98 -25.93 0.94
C CYS A 209 21.40 -24.48 1.25
N MET A 210 20.77 -23.82 2.24
CA MET A 210 21.15 -22.47 2.70
C MET A 210 22.50 -22.48 3.44
N LEU A 211 22.69 -23.41 4.37
CA LEU A 211 23.91 -23.66 5.10
C LEU A 211 25.06 -24.05 4.16
N ASN A 212 24.79 -24.83 3.10
CA ASN A 212 25.74 -25.26 2.06
C ASN A 212 26.08 -24.12 1.09
N LYS A 213 25.12 -23.26 0.74
CA LYS A 213 25.40 -22.04 -0.04
C LYS A 213 26.29 -21.06 0.73
N LEU A 214 26.04 -20.93 2.04
CA LEU A 214 26.92 -20.21 2.97
C LEU A 214 28.26 -20.96 3.20
N GLU A 215 28.32 -22.26 2.92
CA GLU A 215 29.54 -23.05 2.95
C GLU A 215 30.37 -22.95 1.65
N ASN A 216 29.76 -22.75 0.49
CA ASN A 216 30.49 -22.42 -0.75
C ASN A 216 31.26 -21.09 -0.63
N LEU A 217 30.79 -20.17 0.21
CA LEU A 217 31.57 -19.02 0.68
C LEU A 217 32.85 -19.43 1.44
N LYS A 218 32.88 -20.58 2.15
CA LYS A 218 34.11 -21.13 2.77
C LYS A 218 35.16 -21.49 1.73
N ASN A 219 34.79 -21.97 0.55
CA ASN A 219 35.74 -22.29 -0.52
C ASN A 219 36.38 -21.02 -1.10
N ILE A 220 35.62 -19.93 -1.17
CA ILE A 220 36.11 -18.58 -1.54
C ILE A 220 37.00 -17.98 -0.42
N ILE A 221 36.69 -18.26 0.84
CA ILE A 221 37.50 -17.83 2.00
C ILE A 221 38.79 -18.67 2.13
N LYS A 222 38.78 -19.96 1.77
CA LYS A 222 39.97 -20.84 1.77
C LYS A 222 41.06 -20.34 0.82
N THR A 223 40.69 -19.79 -0.33
CA THR A 223 41.65 -19.18 -1.27
C THR A 223 42.39 -17.98 -0.69
N CYS A 224 41.85 -17.31 0.34
CA CYS A 224 42.50 -16.20 1.05
C CYS A 224 43.43 -16.64 2.20
N GLN A 225 43.39 -17.90 2.64
CA GLN A 225 44.17 -18.40 3.77
C GLN A 225 45.58 -18.92 3.37
N ASN A 226 45.89 -19.01 2.08
CA ASN A 226 47.16 -19.55 1.57
C ASN A 226 48.31 -18.53 1.43
N VAL A 227 48.22 -17.34 2.02
CA VAL A 227 49.35 -16.41 2.13
C VAL A 227 49.94 -16.51 3.54
N PRO A 228 51.20 -16.92 3.71
CA PRO A 228 51.74 -17.22 5.03
C PRO A 228 52.02 -15.96 5.84
N SER A 229 51.48 -15.94 7.05
CA SER A 229 52.12 -15.55 8.33
C SER A 229 51.23 -14.66 9.21
N GLY A 230 50.96 -15.15 10.43
CA GLY A 230 50.45 -14.35 11.55
C GLY A 230 49.28 -14.95 12.37
N LYS A 231 49.56 -16.02 13.15
CA LYS A 231 48.77 -16.64 14.26
C LYS A 231 47.27 -16.97 14.01
N PRO A 232 46.85 -18.26 14.10
CA PRO A 232 45.47 -18.68 13.83
C PRO A 232 44.40 -18.35 14.89
N ASP A 233 44.78 -17.88 16.08
CA ASP A 233 43.88 -17.89 17.26
C ASP A 233 43.79 -16.53 17.96
N THR A 234 43.19 -15.54 17.29
CA THR A 234 42.73 -14.31 17.98
C THR A 234 41.24 -14.45 18.30
N PRO A 235 40.82 -14.44 19.59
CA PRO A 235 39.41 -14.49 19.97
C PRO A 235 38.65 -13.28 19.45
N CYS A 236 37.41 -13.46 18.97
CA CYS A 236 36.50 -12.37 18.64
C CYS A 236 36.16 -11.56 19.93
N GLN A 237 36.96 -10.56 20.28
CA GLN A 237 36.67 -9.62 21.37
C GLN A 237 36.96 -8.16 20.94
N LYS A 238 36.23 -7.23 21.57
CA LYS A 238 35.88 -5.86 21.11
C LYS A 238 37.02 -4.89 20.69
N SER A 239 36.67 -4.05 19.68
CA SER A 239 37.03 -2.63 19.36
C SER A 239 38.13 -2.30 18.31
N PRO A 240 38.05 -1.15 17.57
CA PRO A 240 37.35 0.12 17.89
C PRO A 240 36.33 0.70 16.86
N THR A 241 35.56 1.67 17.38
CA THR A 241 34.56 2.60 16.81
C THR A 241 33.30 1.99 16.17
N PRO A 242 32.11 2.22 16.76
CA PRO A 242 30.86 2.09 16.02
C PRO A 242 30.86 3.15 14.92
N VAL A 243 30.68 2.75 13.66
CA VAL A 243 29.98 3.64 12.73
C VAL A 243 28.62 3.90 13.37
N PRO A 244 28.18 5.15 13.53
CA PRO A 244 26.84 5.45 14.00
C PRO A 244 25.87 4.76 13.04
N ASP A 245 25.22 3.68 13.49
CA ASP A 245 23.96 3.27 12.89
C ASP A 245 22.91 4.15 13.59
N ASP A 246 22.54 5.21 12.89
CA ASP A 246 21.40 6.04 13.17
C ASP A 246 20.14 5.15 13.14
N GLU A 247 19.79 4.57 14.29
CA GLU A 247 18.44 4.03 14.54
C GLU A 247 17.48 5.17 14.91
N GLU A 248 17.60 6.27 14.20
CA GLU A 248 16.65 7.37 14.19
C GLU A 248 16.48 7.90 12.76
N ASP A 249 16.26 7.00 11.78
CA ASP A 249 15.63 7.36 10.50
C ASP A 249 14.78 6.21 9.93
N LEU A 250 13.48 6.27 10.23
CA LEU A 250 12.41 5.73 9.36
C LEU A 250 11.73 6.88 8.62
N LEU A 251 12.54 7.82 8.15
CA LEU A 251 12.20 8.81 7.14
C LEU A 251 13.21 8.71 5.98
N LEU A 252 12.72 9.15 4.83
CA LEU A 252 13.32 9.16 3.50
C LEU A 252 14.81 9.54 3.49
N GLU A 253 15.61 8.79 2.74
CA GLU A 253 16.67 9.38 1.91
C GLU A 253 16.70 8.70 0.53
N GLU A 254 16.75 9.57 -0.49
CA GLU A 254 17.07 9.27 -1.87
C GLU A 254 18.59 9.07 -1.96
N GLU A 255 19.05 7.96 -2.56
CA GLU A 255 20.44 7.92 -3.04
C GLU A 255 20.48 8.44 -4.47
N GLU A 256 21.04 9.64 -4.62
CA GLU A 256 21.61 10.16 -5.86
C GLU A 256 22.70 9.22 -6.37
N ASN A 257 22.58 8.74 -7.61
CA ASN A 257 23.74 8.19 -8.31
C ASN A 257 24.57 9.36 -8.88
N GLN A 258 25.75 9.60 -8.30
CA GLN A 258 26.82 10.30 -8.99
C GLN A 258 27.34 9.40 -10.13
N VAL A 259 27.24 9.88 -11.36
CA VAL A 259 27.89 9.25 -12.52
C VAL A 259 29.24 9.94 -12.73
N GLU A 260 30.32 9.25 -12.40
CA GLU A 260 31.64 9.58 -12.95
C GLU A 260 31.65 9.29 -14.46
N ALA A 261 32.13 10.26 -15.23
CA ALA A 261 32.23 10.18 -16.68
C ALA A 261 33.17 9.05 -17.14
N PRO A 262 32.86 8.30 -18.22
CA PRO A 262 33.79 7.36 -18.81
C PRO A 262 34.98 8.12 -19.42
N LYS A 263 36.17 7.96 -18.84
CA LYS A 263 37.44 8.25 -19.52
C LYS A 263 37.77 7.11 -20.49
N ILE A 264 37.26 7.21 -21.71
CA ILE A 264 37.82 6.51 -22.87
C ILE A 264 37.87 7.53 -24.01
N CYS A 265 39.01 8.22 -24.11
CA CYS A 265 39.60 8.76 -25.34
C CYS A 265 40.85 9.54 -24.94
N GLU A 266 42.03 8.92 -25.02
CA GLU A 266 43.29 9.65 -25.22
C GLU A 266 44.35 8.69 -25.78
N GLY A 267 44.86 9.00 -26.99
CA GLY A 267 45.96 8.23 -27.57
C GLY A 267 46.26 8.30 -29.08
N VAL A 268 46.21 9.50 -29.71
CA VAL A 268 47.12 10.05 -30.77
C VAL A 268 47.25 9.22 -32.08
N ILE A 269 47.11 9.78 -33.30
CA ILE A 269 48.15 10.58 -34.00
C ILE A 269 47.57 11.29 -35.25
N LYS A 270 47.74 12.63 -35.22
CA LYS A 270 48.16 13.64 -36.22
C LYS A 270 47.54 13.71 -37.63
N ALA A 271 47.05 14.92 -37.92
CA ALA A 271 46.88 15.50 -39.25
C ALA A 271 48.22 15.82 -39.94
N PRO A 272 48.23 15.82 -41.29
CA PRO A 272 48.64 17.02 -42.03
C PRO A 272 47.76 17.23 -43.31
N PRO A 273 48.05 18.21 -44.18
CA PRO A 273 47.52 19.57 -44.16
C PRO A 273 46.49 19.86 -45.30
N LYS A 274 45.84 21.02 -45.22
CA LYS A 274 45.06 21.61 -46.32
C LYS A 274 45.96 21.90 -47.53
N GLN A 275 45.49 21.54 -48.72
CA GLN A 275 45.89 22.19 -49.99
C GLN A 275 44.64 22.51 -50.81
N GLU A 276 44.56 23.77 -51.22
CA GLU A 276 43.74 24.29 -52.32
C GLU A 276 44.25 23.70 -53.63
N GLU A 277 43.37 23.40 -54.59
CA GLU A 277 43.73 23.48 -56.02
C GLU A 277 42.51 23.53 -56.94
N GLU A 278 42.77 24.12 -58.09
CA GLU A 278 41.88 24.76 -59.05
C GLU A 278 41.11 23.83 -59.99
N VAL A 279 40.14 24.47 -60.63
CA VAL A 279 39.34 24.01 -61.77
C VAL A 279 40.20 23.82 -63.01
N GLU A 280 40.16 22.64 -63.66
CA GLU A 280 40.27 22.57 -65.12
C GLU A 280 39.57 21.35 -65.75
N LYS A 281 38.99 21.61 -66.93
CA LYS A 281 38.14 20.77 -67.78
C LYS A 281 38.85 19.52 -68.34
N CYS A 282 38.06 18.50 -68.72
CA CYS A 282 38.16 17.80 -70.01
C CYS A 282 36.82 17.10 -70.38
N GLU A 283 36.59 16.96 -71.69
CA GLU A 283 35.31 16.84 -72.39
C GLU A 283 34.76 15.41 -72.60
N ALA A 284 33.53 15.40 -73.15
CA ALA A 284 32.55 14.34 -73.40
C ALA A 284 32.95 13.17 -74.33
N ALA A 285 32.20 12.06 -74.19
CA ALA A 285 31.84 11.18 -75.29
C ALA A 285 30.31 11.16 -75.48
N ALA A 286 29.85 11.33 -76.71
CA ALA A 286 28.45 11.57 -77.08
C ALA A 286 27.56 10.31 -77.09
N PRO A 287 26.27 10.41 -76.72
CA PRO A 287 25.25 9.40 -77.04
C PRO A 287 24.66 9.58 -78.46
N PRO A 288 24.12 8.52 -79.10
CA PRO A 288 23.52 8.58 -80.44
C PRO A 288 22.18 9.36 -80.49
N PRO A 289 21.70 9.73 -81.70
CA PRO A 289 20.81 10.87 -81.92
C PRO A 289 19.32 10.62 -81.61
N ARG A 290 18.67 11.72 -81.19
CA ARG A 290 17.23 11.87 -80.92
C ARG A 290 16.35 11.80 -82.18
N ARG A 291 15.08 11.43 -81.97
CA ARG A 291 13.90 11.86 -82.78
C ARG A 291 12.82 12.48 -81.84
N PRO A 292 11.90 13.32 -82.34
CA PRO A 292 11.70 14.67 -81.79
C PRO A 292 10.49 14.94 -80.89
N HIS A 293 10.68 15.96 -80.05
CA HIS A 293 9.75 16.94 -79.44
C HIS A 293 8.60 16.49 -78.51
N THR A 294 8.70 16.90 -77.24
CA THR A 294 7.93 18.04 -76.71
C THR A 294 8.82 18.83 -75.72
N ALA A 295 8.65 20.15 -75.67
CA ALA A 295 9.44 21.04 -74.82
C ALA A 295 9.28 20.69 -73.33
N PRO A 296 10.33 20.77 -72.49
CA PRO A 296 10.19 20.57 -71.06
C PRO A 296 9.33 21.71 -70.49
N LYS A 297 8.15 21.39 -69.97
CA LYS A 297 7.40 22.33 -69.11
C LYS A 297 8.34 22.78 -67.99
N LYS A 298 8.51 24.09 -67.80
CA LYS A 298 9.21 24.67 -66.64
C LYS A 298 8.67 23.98 -65.37
N LYS A 299 9.56 23.47 -64.50
CA LYS A 299 9.17 23.00 -63.16
C LYS A 299 8.51 24.18 -62.44
N GLU A 300 7.20 24.11 -62.20
CA GLU A 300 6.47 25.14 -61.45
C GLU A 300 6.86 25.11 -59.97
N ASP A 301 6.99 26.28 -59.35
CA ASP A 301 7.29 26.38 -57.91
C ASP A 301 6.11 25.91 -57.07
N ALA A 302 6.39 25.38 -55.87
CA ALA A 302 5.34 24.94 -54.95
C ALA A 302 4.32 26.05 -54.63
N CYS A 303 4.75 27.32 -54.48
CA CYS A 303 3.81 28.42 -54.25
C CYS A 303 2.97 28.75 -55.47
N ASP A 304 3.50 28.64 -56.69
CA ASP A 304 2.74 28.89 -57.93
C ASP A 304 1.58 27.89 -58.06
N ILE A 305 1.82 26.63 -57.70
CA ILE A 305 0.81 25.57 -57.65
C ILE A 305 -0.29 25.92 -56.64
N VAL A 306 0.11 26.42 -55.46
CA VAL A 306 -0.83 26.79 -54.39
C VAL A 306 -1.66 28.01 -54.76
N GLU A 307 -1.06 29.02 -55.40
CA GLU A 307 -1.78 30.22 -55.82
C GLU A 307 -2.94 29.87 -56.78
N LYS A 308 -2.70 28.95 -57.72
CA LYS A 308 -3.72 28.50 -58.68
C LYS A 308 -4.95 27.88 -58.01
N ILE A 309 -4.75 27.02 -57.01
CA ILE A 309 -5.87 26.38 -56.30
C ILE A 309 -6.56 27.32 -55.31
N TYR A 310 -5.87 28.38 -54.85
CA TYR A 310 -6.44 29.35 -53.94
C TYR A 310 -7.33 30.38 -54.65
N ARG A 311 -6.91 30.87 -55.83
CA ARG A 311 -7.66 31.86 -56.63
C ARG A 311 -9.09 31.42 -56.96
N THR A 312 -9.33 30.12 -57.12
CA THR A 312 -10.65 29.55 -57.44
C THR A 312 -11.50 29.22 -56.21
N SER A 313 -10.97 29.39 -55.00
CA SER A 313 -11.60 28.92 -53.75
C SER A 313 -12.49 29.93 -53.01
N GLY A 314 -12.48 31.20 -53.43
CA GLY A 314 -13.17 32.28 -52.71
C GLY A 314 -12.63 32.49 -51.28
N GLY A 315 -11.30 32.39 -51.11
CA GLY A 315 -10.64 32.51 -49.81
C GLY A 315 -10.90 31.32 -48.88
N GLY A 316 -11.10 30.13 -49.44
CA GLY A 316 -11.38 28.90 -48.69
C GLY A 316 -12.83 28.71 -48.23
N THR A 317 -13.73 29.66 -48.49
CA THR A 317 -15.16 29.58 -48.06
C THR A 317 -15.98 28.55 -48.84
N LYS A 318 -15.65 28.30 -50.12
CA LYS A 318 -16.31 27.33 -50.99
C LYS A 318 -15.59 25.97 -51.05
N GLY A 319 -14.56 25.78 -50.23
CA GLY A 319 -13.60 24.68 -50.34
C GLY A 319 -12.43 25.02 -51.25
N ILE A 320 -11.28 24.40 -51.00
CA ILE A 320 -10.03 24.60 -51.74
C ILE A 320 -9.72 23.29 -52.42
N ASN A 321 -9.64 23.27 -53.75
CA ASN A 321 -9.30 22.06 -54.51
C ASN A 321 -10.21 20.86 -54.15
N ASN A 322 -11.52 21.11 -54.06
CA ASN A 322 -12.57 20.17 -53.59
C ASN A 322 -12.36 19.59 -52.17
N CYS A 323 -11.46 20.18 -51.37
CA CYS A 323 -11.42 19.95 -49.94
C CYS A 323 -12.27 21.01 -49.22
N PHE A 324 -13.21 20.55 -48.41
CA PHE A 324 -14.21 21.42 -47.79
C PHE A 324 -13.79 21.92 -46.40
N PRO A 325 -14.34 23.05 -45.93
CA PRO A 325 -14.13 23.55 -44.57
C PRO A 325 -14.41 22.47 -43.52
N LYS A 326 -13.50 22.36 -42.53
CA LYS A 326 -13.63 21.40 -41.43
C LYS A 326 -14.78 21.83 -40.51
N LYS A 327 -15.94 21.15 -40.57
CA LYS A 327 -17.15 21.45 -39.79
C LYS A 327 -17.42 20.36 -38.73
N GLY A 328 -18.04 20.75 -37.61
CA GLY A 328 -18.51 19.84 -36.55
C GLY A 328 -17.50 19.60 -35.41
N PRO A 329 -17.93 18.92 -34.32
CA PRO A 329 -17.06 18.58 -33.21
C PRO A 329 -16.02 17.54 -33.65
N PHE A 330 -14.76 17.83 -33.36
CA PHE A 330 -13.64 16.92 -33.61
C PHE A 330 -13.66 15.83 -32.53
N VAL A 331 -14.34 14.70 -32.83
CA VAL A 331 -14.50 13.56 -31.90
C VAL A 331 -13.57 12.42 -32.29
N TRP A 332 -12.77 11.92 -31.35
CA TRP A 332 -11.89 10.76 -31.56
C TRP A 332 -12.71 9.49 -31.82
N LYS A 333 -12.19 8.60 -32.68
CA LYS A 333 -12.82 7.30 -32.96
C LYS A 333 -11.81 6.19 -32.72
N CYS A 334 -12.12 5.27 -31.82
CA CYS A 334 -11.25 4.18 -31.41
C CYS A 334 -11.92 2.83 -31.70
N GLY A 335 -11.14 1.83 -32.07
CA GLY A 335 -11.62 0.45 -32.23
C GLY A 335 -12.60 0.23 -33.40
N ASP A 336 -12.69 1.16 -34.34
CA ASP A 336 -13.50 0.99 -35.55
C ASP A 336 -12.66 0.32 -36.65
N ALA A 337 -12.92 -0.96 -36.92
CA ALA A 337 -12.22 -1.76 -37.91
C ALA A 337 -12.33 -1.19 -39.34
N ASN A 338 -13.34 -0.36 -39.61
CA ASN A 338 -13.49 0.34 -40.90
C ASN A 338 -12.57 1.56 -41.03
N LEU A 339 -12.01 2.05 -39.91
CA LEU A 339 -11.07 3.17 -39.88
C LEU A 339 -9.63 2.71 -39.72
N VAL A 340 -9.37 1.74 -38.84
CA VAL A 340 -8.04 1.19 -38.57
C VAL A 340 -8.17 -0.31 -38.33
N LYS A 341 -7.34 -1.14 -38.97
CA LYS A 341 -7.37 -2.61 -38.78
C LYS A 341 -6.87 -3.05 -37.41
N ASP A 342 -5.91 -2.32 -36.86
CA ASP A 342 -5.30 -2.62 -35.57
C ASP A 342 -6.23 -2.26 -34.41
N GLU A 343 -6.53 -3.25 -33.57
CA GLU A 343 -7.23 -3.02 -32.31
C GLU A 343 -6.42 -2.09 -31.38
N GLY A 344 -7.11 -1.22 -30.66
CA GLY A 344 -6.49 -0.30 -29.71
C GLY A 344 -6.00 1.04 -30.29
N VAL A 345 -6.18 1.29 -31.58
CA VAL A 345 -5.86 2.59 -32.21
C VAL A 345 -7.05 3.55 -32.14
N CYS A 346 -6.77 4.81 -31.79
CA CYS A 346 -7.70 5.93 -31.89
C CYS A 346 -7.28 6.83 -33.06
N MET A 347 -8.15 6.98 -34.07
CA MET A 347 -7.89 7.87 -35.21
C MET A 347 -8.24 9.33 -34.88
N PRO A 348 -7.29 10.28 -35.05
CA PRO A 348 -7.53 11.68 -34.80
C PRO A 348 -8.65 12.25 -35.67
N PRO A 349 -9.48 13.17 -35.15
CA PRO A 349 -10.47 13.90 -35.95
C PRO A 349 -9.88 14.62 -37.17
N ARG A 350 -8.68 15.17 -36.99
CA ARG A 350 -7.89 15.80 -38.05
C ARG A 350 -7.59 14.81 -39.17
N ARG A 351 -7.05 13.62 -38.85
CA ARG A 351 -6.75 12.56 -39.83
C ARG A 351 -7.98 12.08 -40.61
N LYS A 352 -9.12 11.90 -39.93
CA LYS A 352 -10.39 11.48 -40.58
C LYS A 352 -10.88 12.47 -41.63
N SER A 353 -10.59 13.76 -41.42
CA SER A 353 -11.00 14.82 -42.32
C SER A 353 -9.87 15.30 -43.24
N LEU A 354 -8.72 14.61 -43.28
CA LEU A 354 -7.54 15.00 -44.06
C LEU A 354 -7.86 15.14 -45.55
N CYS A 355 -7.42 16.24 -46.16
CA CYS A 355 -7.59 16.51 -47.59
C CYS A 355 -6.73 15.57 -48.44
N ILE A 356 -7.34 14.56 -49.07
CA ILE A 356 -6.64 13.64 -49.98
C ILE A 356 -7.18 13.66 -51.41
N HIS A 357 -8.07 14.61 -51.74
CA HIS A 357 -8.82 14.62 -53.00
C HIS A 357 -7.95 14.52 -54.26
N SER A 358 -6.86 15.30 -54.36
CA SER A 358 -5.98 15.23 -55.53
C SER A 358 -5.19 13.94 -55.64
N LEU A 359 -5.01 13.20 -54.54
CA LEU A 359 -4.39 11.87 -54.53
C LEU A 359 -5.44 10.79 -54.88
N GLU A 360 -6.65 10.90 -54.32
CA GLU A 360 -7.78 10.01 -54.58
C GLU A 360 -8.19 10.02 -56.07
N ARG A 361 -8.23 11.20 -56.69
CA ARG A 361 -8.64 11.40 -58.09
C ARG A 361 -7.48 11.51 -59.08
N PHE A 362 -6.28 11.09 -58.66
CA PHE A 362 -5.07 11.25 -59.45
C PHE A 362 -5.06 10.36 -60.72
N SER A 363 -5.09 10.99 -61.89
CA SER A 363 -4.99 10.32 -63.20
C SER A 363 -3.70 10.63 -63.97
N GLY A 364 -2.77 11.38 -63.37
CA GLY A 364 -1.48 11.73 -63.98
C GLY A 364 -0.59 10.50 -64.25
N THR A 365 0.48 10.69 -65.01
CA THR A 365 1.38 9.58 -65.44
C THR A 365 2.83 9.79 -65.02
N SER A 366 3.16 10.94 -64.41
CA SER A 366 4.53 11.27 -64.00
C SER A 366 4.68 11.51 -62.49
N GLN A 367 5.90 11.29 -61.97
CA GLN A 367 6.25 11.61 -60.58
C GLN A 367 6.10 13.10 -60.26
N ASN A 368 6.35 14.00 -61.22
CA ASN A 368 6.17 15.44 -61.02
C ASN A 368 4.69 15.79 -60.82
N GLU A 369 3.78 15.21 -61.60
CA GLU A 369 2.33 15.44 -61.41
C GLU A 369 1.86 14.88 -60.06
N LEU A 370 2.43 13.75 -59.61
CA LEU A 370 2.14 13.18 -58.29
C LEU A 370 2.63 14.13 -57.17
N LYS A 371 3.83 14.69 -57.32
CA LYS A 371 4.36 15.72 -56.41
C LYS A 371 3.40 16.91 -56.30
N GLU A 372 2.91 17.42 -57.44
CA GLU A 372 1.92 18.50 -57.44
C GLU A 372 0.65 18.12 -56.68
N ALA A 373 0.17 16.88 -56.80
CA ALA A 373 -1.00 16.41 -56.08
C ALA A 373 -0.80 16.44 -54.56
N PHE A 374 0.36 16.02 -54.07
CA PHE A 374 0.72 16.13 -52.64
C PHE A 374 0.76 17.59 -52.17
N ILE A 375 1.40 18.49 -52.94
CA ILE A 375 1.46 19.94 -52.64
C ILE A 375 0.05 20.53 -52.57
N LYS A 376 -0.82 20.23 -53.55
CA LYS A 376 -2.21 20.72 -53.60
C LYS A 376 -3.02 20.26 -52.40
N CYS A 377 -2.91 18.98 -52.03
CA CYS A 377 -3.57 18.43 -50.85
C CYS A 377 -3.07 19.09 -49.55
N ALA A 378 -1.75 19.14 -49.33
CA ALA A 378 -1.17 19.65 -48.09
C ALA A 378 -1.42 21.16 -47.89
N ALA A 379 -1.40 21.94 -48.97
CA ALA A 379 -1.70 23.37 -48.94
C ALA A 379 -3.18 23.64 -48.63
N ALA A 380 -4.10 22.92 -49.30
CA ALA A 380 -5.53 23.02 -49.04
C ALA A 380 -5.85 22.63 -47.58
N GLU A 381 -5.26 21.53 -47.09
CA GLU A 381 -5.43 21.10 -45.69
C GLU A 381 -5.00 22.18 -44.70
N THR A 382 -3.79 22.73 -44.88
CA THR A 382 -3.22 23.74 -43.98
C THR A 382 -4.09 25.00 -43.93
N CYS A 383 -4.57 25.47 -45.08
CA CYS A 383 -5.43 26.63 -45.16
C CYS A 383 -6.76 26.40 -44.42
N LEU A 384 -7.41 25.26 -44.65
CA LEU A 384 -8.69 24.92 -44.02
C LEU A 384 -8.54 24.70 -42.51
N LEU A 385 -7.43 24.10 -42.07
CA LEU A 385 -7.10 23.96 -40.65
C LEU A 385 -6.88 25.33 -39.99
N TRP A 386 -6.23 26.29 -40.66
CA TRP A 386 -6.02 27.64 -40.12
C TRP A 386 -7.34 28.37 -39.87
N HIS A 387 -8.28 28.31 -40.83
CA HIS A 387 -9.61 28.91 -40.65
C HIS A 387 -10.35 28.30 -39.46
N LYS A 388 -10.26 26.98 -39.29
CA LYS A 388 -10.84 26.31 -38.12
C LYS A 388 -10.14 26.73 -36.83
N TYR A 389 -8.81 26.75 -36.79
CA TYR A 389 -8.02 27.15 -35.62
C TYR A 389 -8.37 28.57 -35.16
N LYS A 390 -8.52 29.52 -36.08
CA LYS A 390 -8.98 30.89 -35.75
C LYS A 390 -10.39 30.91 -35.18
N LYS A 391 -11.31 30.13 -35.76
CA LYS A 391 -12.68 30.03 -35.27
C LYS A 391 -12.74 29.45 -33.86
N ASP A 392 -11.98 28.39 -33.59
CA ASP A 392 -11.91 27.73 -32.29
C ASP A 392 -11.28 28.62 -31.20
N LYS A 393 -10.49 29.64 -31.59
CA LYS A 393 -9.87 30.64 -30.69
C LYS A 393 -10.60 31.99 -30.69
N ASN A 394 -11.94 31.99 -30.69
CA ASN A 394 -12.79 33.21 -30.63
C ASN A 394 -12.41 34.29 -31.67
N GLY A 395 -12.15 33.88 -32.92
CA GLY A 395 -11.74 34.79 -34.00
C GLY A 395 -10.23 34.89 -34.19
N GLY A 396 -9.42 34.40 -33.24
CA GLY A 396 -8.00 34.15 -33.43
C GLY A 396 -7.13 35.40 -33.60
N THR A 397 -7.54 36.54 -33.06
CA THR A 397 -6.85 37.84 -33.22
C THR A 397 -5.35 37.77 -32.87
N GLU A 398 -5.01 37.16 -31.73
CA GLU A 398 -3.62 37.00 -31.29
C GLU A 398 -2.83 36.04 -32.18
N ALA A 399 -3.43 34.92 -32.56
CA ALA A 399 -2.81 33.97 -33.49
C ALA A 399 -2.55 34.61 -34.87
N GLN A 400 -3.48 35.45 -35.34
CA GLN A 400 -3.34 36.17 -36.59
C GLN A 400 -2.24 37.25 -36.49
N LYS A 401 -2.10 37.92 -35.35
CA LYS A 401 -1.01 38.86 -35.10
C LYS A 401 0.35 38.16 -35.16
N GLN A 402 0.52 37.04 -34.45
CA GLN A 402 1.75 36.24 -34.48
C GLN A 402 2.10 35.79 -35.90
N LEU A 403 1.10 35.30 -36.65
CA LEU A 403 1.31 34.87 -38.03
C LEU A 403 1.69 36.05 -38.94
N ASN A 404 1.11 37.23 -38.71
CA ASN A 404 1.45 38.44 -39.46
C ASN A 404 2.89 38.90 -39.21
N GLU A 405 3.45 38.63 -38.03
CA GLU A 405 4.85 38.87 -37.67
C GLU A 405 5.79 37.77 -38.20
N GLY A 406 5.26 36.77 -38.93
CA GLY A 406 6.02 35.66 -39.50
C GLY A 406 6.20 34.46 -38.55
N THR A 407 5.55 34.48 -37.38
CA THR A 407 5.65 33.43 -36.36
C THR A 407 4.41 32.55 -36.37
N ILE A 408 4.58 31.25 -36.63
CA ILE A 408 3.46 30.30 -36.59
C ILE A 408 3.18 29.95 -35.11
N PRO A 409 1.93 30.14 -34.61
CA PRO A 409 1.58 29.75 -33.25
C PRO A 409 1.88 28.27 -33.00
N ASP A 410 2.56 27.94 -31.89
CA ASP A 410 3.05 26.58 -31.65
C ASP A 410 1.94 25.51 -31.62
N ASP A 411 0.76 25.87 -31.11
CA ASP A 411 -0.43 25.01 -31.13
C ASP A 411 -0.86 24.64 -32.56
N PHE A 412 -0.79 25.60 -33.49
CA PHE A 412 -1.12 25.37 -34.89
C PHE A 412 0.02 24.67 -35.64
N LYS A 413 1.26 25.03 -35.33
CA LYS A 413 2.47 24.37 -35.85
C LYS A 413 2.45 22.87 -35.57
N ARG A 414 2.00 22.43 -34.39
CA ARG A 414 1.81 21.00 -34.07
C ARG A 414 0.82 20.31 -34.99
N GLN A 415 -0.32 20.94 -35.28
CA GLN A 415 -1.30 20.39 -36.24
C GLN A 415 -0.67 20.22 -37.64
N MET A 416 0.14 21.19 -38.08
CA MET A 416 0.88 21.08 -39.34
C MET A 416 1.87 19.91 -39.32
N PHE A 417 2.60 19.72 -38.23
CA PHE A 417 3.56 18.61 -38.10
C PHE A 417 2.86 17.24 -38.13
N TYR A 418 1.73 17.09 -37.42
CA TYR A 418 0.92 15.86 -37.47
C TYR A 418 0.39 15.59 -38.88
N THR A 419 -0.14 16.61 -39.56
CA THR A 419 -0.63 16.53 -40.95
C THR A 419 0.48 16.16 -41.94
N PHE A 420 1.65 16.76 -41.81
CA PHE A 420 2.81 16.43 -42.63
C PHE A 420 3.26 14.98 -42.45
N GLY A 421 3.30 14.52 -41.18
CA GLY A 421 3.58 13.11 -40.86
C GLY A 421 2.57 12.16 -41.49
N ASP A 422 1.27 12.49 -41.49
CA ASP A 422 0.25 11.65 -42.12
C ASP A 422 0.40 11.58 -43.65
N TYR A 423 0.74 12.68 -44.33
CA TYR A 423 1.03 12.63 -45.78
C TYR A 423 2.28 11.79 -46.08
N ARG A 424 3.30 11.86 -45.23
CA ARG A 424 4.49 11.01 -45.32
C ARG A 424 4.09 9.53 -45.22
N ASP A 425 3.27 9.16 -44.24
CA ASP A 425 2.85 7.77 -44.08
C ASP A 425 2.02 7.25 -45.26
N ILE A 426 1.17 8.11 -45.85
CA ILE A 426 0.42 7.78 -47.06
C ILE A 426 1.36 7.52 -48.24
N CYS A 427 2.41 8.35 -48.40
CA CYS A 427 3.42 8.17 -49.44
C CYS A 427 4.19 6.84 -49.28
N LEU A 428 4.70 6.58 -48.07
CA LEU A 428 5.55 5.43 -47.77
C LEU A 428 4.78 4.12 -47.61
N ASP A 429 3.46 4.14 -47.69
CA ASP A 429 2.58 3.01 -47.39
C ASP A 429 2.72 2.48 -45.95
N THR A 430 3.11 3.36 -45.02
CA THR A 430 3.13 3.10 -43.57
C THR A 430 1.87 3.61 -42.87
N ASP A 431 0.93 4.22 -43.61
CA ASP A 431 -0.35 4.68 -43.07
C ASP A 431 -1.18 3.50 -42.55
N ILE A 432 -1.62 3.58 -41.29
CA ILE A 432 -2.29 2.49 -40.58
C ILE A 432 -3.81 2.46 -40.82
N SER A 433 -4.37 3.37 -41.62
CA SER A 433 -5.80 3.40 -41.89
C SER A 433 -6.27 2.11 -42.57
N ALA A 434 -7.51 1.72 -42.35
CA ALA A 434 -8.12 0.58 -43.01
C ALA A 434 -8.30 0.88 -44.51
N LYS A 435 -7.86 -0.06 -45.36
CA LYS A 435 -8.02 0.00 -46.80
C LYS A 435 -9.28 -0.76 -47.16
N THR A 436 -10.42 -0.07 -47.14
CA THR A 436 -11.74 -0.64 -47.44
C THR A 436 -11.98 -0.66 -48.95
N GLU A 437 -12.88 -1.54 -49.39
CA GLU A 437 -13.34 -1.57 -50.78
C GLU A 437 -13.97 -0.22 -51.15
N ASN A 438 -13.50 0.38 -52.25
CA ASN A 438 -13.89 1.73 -52.71
C ASN A 438 -13.56 2.90 -51.77
N GLY A 439 -12.80 2.68 -50.69
CA GLY A 439 -12.36 3.74 -49.77
C GLY A 439 -11.40 4.74 -50.42
N ASP A 440 -11.49 6.01 -50.03
CA ASP A 440 -10.69 7.09 -50.63
C ASP A 440 -9.19 6.89 -50.43
N ILE A 441 -8.80 6.35 -49.27
CA ILE A 441 -7.40 5.99 -48.99
C ILE A 441 -6.92 4.83 -49.86
N THR A 442 -7.79 3.85 -50.14
CA THR A 442 -7.49 2.73 -51.04
C THR A 442 -7.24 3.24 -52.45
N LYS A 443 -8.06 4.17 -52.95
CA LYS A 443 -7.88 4.81 -54.26
C LYS A 443 -6.59 5.63 -54.32
N ALA A 444 -6.35 6.47 -53.31
CA ALA A 444 -5.14 7.27 -53.23
C ALA A 444 -3.88 6.39 -53.24
N LYS A 445 -3.90 5.30 -52.47
CA LYS A 445 -2.84 4.28 -52.47
C LYS A 445 -2.64 3.67 -53.86
N SER A 446 -3.70 3.16 -54.49
CA SER A 446 -3.59 2.55 -55.83
C SER A 446 -3.01 3.52 -56.87
N ASN A 447 -3.37 4.81 -56.78
CA ASN A 447 -2.83 5.83 -57.67
C ASN A 447 -1.35 6.11 -57.41
N ILE A 448 -0.91 6.12 -56.15
CA ILE A 448 0.51 6.24 -55.78
C ILE A 448 1.28 5.00 -56.25
N ASP A 449 0.76 3.81 -55.97
CA ASP A 449 1.33 2.53 -56.37
C ASP A 449 1.50 2.43 -57.90
N ARG A 450 0.62 3.04 -58.68
CA ARG A 450 0.72 3.11 -60.15
C ARG A 450 1.93 3.92 -60.66
N ILE A 451 2.34 4.95 -59.93
CA ILE A 451 3.46 5.83 -60.31
C ILE A 451 4.77 5.39 -59.64
N LEU A 452 4.65 4.87 -58.42
CA LEU A 452 5.75 4.39 -57.58
C LEU A 452 5.47 2.89 -57.27
N PRO A 453 5.63 2.00 -58.27
CA PRO A 453 5.31 0.59 -58.13
C PRO A 453 6.14 -0.08 -57.04
N LYS A 454 5.57 -1.11 -56.41
CA LYS A 454 6.31 -2.02 -55.54
C LYS A 454 6.99 -3.07 -56.40
N GLU A 455 8.30 -3.29 -56.20
CA GLU A 455 8.95 -4.50 -56.72
C GLU A 455 8.48 -5.74 -55.93
N ASP A 456 8.25 -6.86 -56.62
CA ASP A 456 7.78 -8.10 -56.00
C ASP A 456 8.80 -8.67 -54.99
N GLY A 457 8.34 -8.96 -53.77
CA GLY A 457 9.10 -9.74 -52.77
C GLY A 457 9.92 -8.96 -51.73
N LYS A 458 9.84 -7.62 -51.65
CA LYS A 458 10.50 -6.79 -50.61
C LYS A 458 9.52 -5.87 -49.86
N THR A 459 9.90 -5.42 -48.65
CA THR A 459 9.20 -4.35 -47.92
C THR A 459 9.34 -3.01 -48.66
N PRO A 460 8.36 -2.07 -48.55
CA PRO A 460 8.16 -0.94 -49.49
C PRO A 460 9.22 0.19 -49.57
N ASP A 461 10.45 0.02 -49.08
CA ASP A 461 10.97 1.09 -48.20
C ASP A 461 12.11 2.00 -48.72
N GLU A 462 12.75 1.75 -49.86
CA GLU A 462 13.87 2.61 -50.30
C GLU A 462 13.47 3.62 -51.37
N ASP A 463 12.82 3.21 -52.47
CA ASP A 463 12.48 4.13 -53.58
C ASP A 463 11.42 5.16 -53.21
N ARG A 464 10.37 4.74 -52.47
CA ARG A 464 9.35 5.68 -51.97
C ARG A 464 9.94 6.65 -50.95
N LYS A 465 10.89 6.18 -50.15
CA LYS A 465 11.60 7.00 -49.17
C LYS A 465 12.53 7.99 -49.85
N ALA A 466 13.31 7.55 -50.84
CA ALA A 466 14.15 8.41 -51.66
C ALA A 466 13.30 9.47 -52.37
N TRP A 467 12.18 9.07 -52.97
CA TRP A 467 11.26 10.00 -53.61
C TRP A 467 10.62 10.99 -52.62
N TRP A 468 10.17 10.51 -51.46
CA TRP A 468 9.69 11.40 -50.39
C TRP A 468 10.79 12.38 -49.96
N ASP A 469 12.03 11.92 -49.81
CA ASP A 469 13.18 12.74 -49.45
C ASP A 469 13.48 13.83 -50.50
N GLU A 470 13.19 13.58 -51.77
CA GLU A 470 13.25 14.59 -52.84
C GLU A 470 12.13 15.64 -52.74
N ILE A 471 10.91 15.25 -52.36
CA ILE A 471 9.74 16.14 -52.43
C ILE A 471 9.32 16.78 -51.10
N LYS A 472 9.79 16.28 -49.97
CA LYS A 472 9.32 16.68 -48.62
C LYS A 472 9.45 18.18 -48.34
N ASN A 473 10.51 18.80 -48.87
CA ASN A 473 10.72 20.25 -48.82
C ASN A 473 9.65 21.02 -49.60
N ASP A 474 9.28 20.54 -50.79
CA ASP A 474 8.27 21.17 -51.64
C ASP A 474 6.86 21.03 -51.02
N VAL A 475 6.56 19.87 -50.42
CA VAL A 475 5.29 19.64 -49.71
C VAL A 475 5.17 20.59 -48.51
N TRP A 476 6.21 20.70 -47.69
CA TRP A 476 6.23 21.66 -46.57
C TRP A 476 6.14 23.11 -47.04
N LYS A 477 6.87 23.47 -48.10
CA LYS A 477 6.76 24.79 -48.74
C LYS A 477 5.32 25.06 -49.18
N GLY A 478 4.66 24.09 -49.81
CA GLY A 478 3.24 24.16 -50.16
C GLY A 478 2.33 24.45 -48.97
N MET A 479 2.55 23.79 -47.82
CA MET A 479 1.82 24.06 -46.58
C MET A 479 2.00 25.52 -46.12
N LEU A 480 3.23 26.05 -46.17
CA LEU A 480 3.52 27.45 -45.81
C LEU A 480 2.88 28.45 -46.79
N CYS A 481 2.93 28.18 -48.10
CA CYS A 481 2.25 29.02 -49.09
C CYS A 481 0.74 29.03 -48.83
N GLY A 482 0.15 27.86 -48.54
CA GLY A 482 -1.27 27.72 -48.20
C GLY A 482 -1.66 28.51 -46.94
N LEU A 483 -0.84 28.43 -45.88
CA LEU A 483 -1.02 29.21 -44.66
C LEU A 483 -0.93 30.72 -44.91
N SER A 484 0.02 31.14 -45.74
CA SER A 484 0.23 32.55 -46.07
C SER A 484 -0.97 33.15 -46.79
N HIS A 485 -1.57 32.40 -47.73
CA HIS A 485 -2.83 32.81 -48.36
C HIS A 485 -4.00 32.87 -47.36
N ALA A 486 -4.10 31.89 -46.46
CA ALA A 486 -5.12 31.84 -45.40
C ALA A 486 -5.03 33.01 -44.39
N SER A 487 -3.84 33.62 -44.28
CA SER A 487 -3.57 34.78 -43.41
C SER A 487 -4.25 36.06 -43.92
N GLY A 488 -4.54 36.15 -45.22
CA GLY A 488 -5.10 37.34 -45.86
C GLY A 488 -4.09 38.45 -46.18
N ASN A 489 -2.81 38.31 -45.79
CA ASN A 489 -1.75 39.28 -46.11
C ASN A 489 -0.65 38.67 -46.98
N ILE A 490 -0.72 38.94 -48.29
CA ILE A 490 0.22 38.45 -49.30
C ILE A 490 1.65 38.99 -49.07
N SER A 491 1.80 40.17 -48.44
CA SER A 491 3.14 40.74 -48.17
C SER A 491 3.94 39.97 -47.11
N ASN A 492 3.28 39.13 -46.30
CA ASN A 492 3.91 38.36 -45.23
C ASN A 492 4.37 36.96 -45.68
N VAL A 493 4.05 36.57 -46.92
CA VAL A 493 4.35 35.24 -47.49
C VAL A 493 5.85 34.95 -47.42
N GLU A 494 6.69 35.90 -47.81
CA GLU A 494 8.15 35.76 -47.82
C GLU A 494 8.71 35.63 -46.41
N THR A 495 8.19 36.40 -45.45
CA THR A 495 8.59 36.35 -44.04
C THR A 495 8.22 35.00 -43.41
N ILE A 496 7.00 34.50 -43.62
CA ILE A 496 6.57 33.20 -43.10
C ILE A 496 7.41 32.07 -43.69
N LYS A 497 7.68 32.11 -45.01
CA LYS A 497 8.50 31.09 -45.70
C LYS A 497 9.94 31.08 -45.19
N ASN A 498 10.57 32.25 -45.10
CA ASN A 498 11.97 32.38 -44.71
C ASN A 498 12.21 32.01 -43.25
N ASN A 499 11.26 32.33 -42.36
CA ASN A 499 11.38 32.03 -40.93
C ASN A 499 11.07 30.57 -40.59
N ASN A 500 10.35 29.85 -41.44
CA ASN A 500 9.82 28.51 -41.13
C ASN A 500 10.26 27.44 -42.14
N THR A 501 11.49 27.55 -42.68
CA THR A 501 12.01 26.56 -43.64
C THR A 501 12.02 25.14 -43.05
N TYR A 502 11.89 24.14 -43.90
CA TYR A 502 11.86 22.72 -43.48
C TYR A 502 13.08 22.33 -42.62
N SER A 503 14.27 22.85 -42.96
CA SER A 503 15.52 22.53 -42.24
C SER A 503 15.64 23.17 -40.85
N THR A 504 14.99 24.32 -40.64
CA THR A 504 15.12 25.12 -39.41
C THR A 504 13.91 25.00 -38.50
N ILE A 505 12.77 24.53 -39.02
CA ILE A 505 11.52 24.54 -38.27
C ILE A 505 11.53 23.51 -37.13
N LYS A 506 11.28 24.02 -35.93
CA LYS A 506 11.09 23.25 -34.69
C LYS A 506 10.05 23.93 -33.81
N PHE A 507 9.57 23.21 -32.80
CA PHE A 507 8.77 23.82 -31.73
C PHE A 507 9.65 24.73 -30.87
N SER A 508 9.03 25.68 -30.17
CA SER A 508 9.75 26.52 -29.20
C SER A 508 10.18 25.66 -28.00
N GLY A 509 11.46 25.71 -27.64
CA GLY A 509 12.05 24.89 -26.57
C GLY A 509 13.49 24.46 -26.86
N SER A 510 14.24 24.17 -25.80
CA SER A 510 15.66 23.81 -25.88
C SER A 510 15.90 22.40 -26.48
N ASN A 511 14.92 21.50 -26.36
CA ASN A 511 15.00 20.08 -26.75
C ASN A 511 13.88 19.61 -27.71
N SER A 512 13.31 20.51 -28.53
CA SER A 512 12.24 20.16 -29.45
C SER A 512 12.75 19.40 -30.69
N PRO A 513 12.07 18.33 -31.15
CA PRO A 513 12.47 17.61 -32.35
C PRO A 513 12.32 18.48 -33.59
N THR A 514 13.16 18.24 -34.60
CA THR A 514 12.94 18.77 -35.95
C THR A 514 11.67 18.17 -36.55
N LEU A 515 11.12 18.82 -37.59
CA LEU A 515 9.98 18.29 -38.34
C LEU A 515 10.25 16.86 -38.86
N GLU A 516 11.46 16.60 -39.32
CA GLU A 516 11.81 15.27 -39.84
C GLU A 516 11.80 14.20 -38.75
N THR A 517 12.47 14.45 -37.61
CA THR A 517 12.46 13.50 -36.48
C THR A 517 11.05 13.24 -35.98
N PHE A 518 10.18 14.27 -35.98
CA PHE A 518 8.78 14.12 -35.62
C PHE A 518 7.99 13.28 -36.64
N ALA A 519 8.20 13.50 -37.94
CA ALA A 519 7.50 12.80 -39.03
C ALA A 519 8.00 11.35 -39.22
N GLN A 520 9.18 11.00 -38.71
CA GLN A 520 9.70 9.63 -38.73
C GLN A 520 9.16 8.74 -37.61
N ARG A 521 8.62 9.31 -36.53
CA ARG A 521 7.98 8.54 -35.45
C ARG A 521 6.88 7.61 -36.02
N PRO A 522 6.61 6.43 -35.44
CA PRO A 522 5.47 5.62 -35.87
C PRO A 522 4.14 6.39 -35.79
N GLN A 523 3.27 6.21 -36.80
CA GLN A 523 2.00 6.96 -36.92
C GLN A 523 1.11 6.81 -35.68
N PHE A 524 1.02 5.59 -35.14
CA PHE A 524 0.29 5.32 -33.88
C PHE A 524 0.81 6.18 -32.71
N LEU A 525 2.12 6.28 -32.53
CA LEU A 525 2.70 7.10 -31.45
C LEU A 525 2.45 8.60 -31.66
N ARG A 526 2.44 9.07 -32.91
CA ARG A 526 2.03 10.46 -33.21
C ARG A 526 0.58 10.69 -32.80
N TRP A 527 -0.35 9.86 -33.24
CA TRP A 527 -1.77 10.01 -32.90
C TRP A 527 -2.02 9.89 -31.39
N MET A 528 -1.32 8.98 -30.71
CA MET A 528 -1.41 8.86 -29.25
C MET A 528 -0.88 10.11 -28.52
N THR A 529 0.17 10.75 -29.06
CA THR A 529 0.69 12.02 -28.53
C THR A 529 -0.30 13.16 -28.77
N GLU A 530 -0.88 13.24 -29.97
CA GLU A 530 -1.93 14.22 -30.34
C GLU A 530 -3.15 14.08 -29.42
N TRP A 531 -3.56 12.85 -29.12
CA TRP A 531 -4.63 12.55 -28.17
C TRP A 531 -4.29 13.04 -26.75
N GLY A 532 -3.07 12.78 -26.28
CA GLY A 532 -2.63 13.18 -24.93
C GLY A 532 -2.56 14.70 -24.77
N GLU A 533 -2.13 15.41 -25.81
CA GLU A 533 -2.15 16.87 -25.85
C GLU A 533 -3.56 17.44 -25.73
N GLU A 534 -4.51 16.91 -26.52
CA GLU A 534 -5.89 17.38 -26.50
C GLU A 534 -6.61 17.05 -25.18
N PHE A 535 -6.38 15.84 -24.65
CA PHE A 535 -6.93 15.44 -23.36
C PHE A 535 -6.47 16.34 -22.22
N CYS A 536 -5.16 16.61 -22.09
CA CYS A 536 -4.67 17.44 -20.99
C CYS A 536 -5.24 18.88 -21.05
N LYS A 537 -5.37 19.47 -22.24
CA LYS A 537 -6.03 20.78 -22.42
C LYS A 537 -7.49 20.76 -21.98
N LYS A 538 -8.26 19.82 -22.49
CA LYS A 538 -9.69 19.70 -22.14
C LYS A 538 -9.88 19.38 -20.66
N ARG A 539 -9.02 18.54 -20.07
CA ARG A 539 -9.05 18.26 -18.62
C ARG A 539 -8.90 19.53 -17.81
N LYS A 540 -7.93 20.38 -18.17
CA LYS A 540 -7.72 21.66 -17.48
C LYS A 540 -8.99 22.52 -17.50
N GLU A 541 -9.58 22.73 -18.68
CA GLU A 541 -10.83 23.49 -18.83
C GLU A 541 -11.97 22.91 -17.96
N GLN A 542 -12.09 21.58 -17.93
CA GLN A 542 -13.12 20.90 -17.13
C GLN A 542 -12.85 20.98 -15.62
N VAL A 543 -11.59 20.90 -15.18
CA VAL A 543 -11.21 21.05 -13.77
C VAL A 543 -11.39 22.50 -13.31
N GLU A 544 -11.08 23.49 -14.15
CA GLU A 544 -11.33 24.91 -13.84
C GLU A 544 -12.82 25.20 -13.71
N LYS A 545 -13.64 24.66 -14.62
CA LYS A 545 -15.10 24.74 -14.51
C LYS A 545 -15.59 24.10 -13.20
N LEU A 546 -15.15 22.88 -12.91
CA LEU A 546 -15.51 22.15 -11.69
C LEU A 546 -15.09 22.92 -10.42
N ARG A 547 -13.90 23.52 -10.41
CA ARG A 547 -13.42 24.35 -9.30
C ARG A 547 -14.33 25.56 -9.08
N SER A 548 -14.73 26.23 -10.15
CA SER A 548 -15.60 27.41 -10.07
C SER A 548 -17.02 27.07 -9.58
N GLU A 549 -17.57 25.93 -9.99
CA GLU A 549 -18.92 25.49 -9.60
C GLU A 549 -18.96 24.91 -8.17
N CYS A 550 -17.83 24.39 -7.68
CA CYS A 550 -17.64 23.92 -6.30
C CYS A 550 -16.97 24.97 -5.39
N ASP A 551 -16.91 26.24 -5.80
CA ASP A 551 -16.30 27.30 -5.00
C ASP A 551 -17.18 27.67 -3.80
N GLY A 552 -16.56 27.81 -2.63
CA GLY A 552 -17.27 28.07 -1.37
C GLY A 552 -18.18 26.93 -0.86
N TYR A 553 -18.09 25.70 -1.40
CA TYR A 553 -18.71 24.50 -0.83
C TYR A 553 -17.71 23.70 0.01
N GLU A 554 -18.06 23.42 1.27
CA GLU A 554 -17.31 22.57 2.18
C GLU A 554 -18.21 21.43 2.72
N CYS A 555 -17.65 20.23 2.90
CA CYS A 555 -18.38 19.00 3.29
C CYS A 555 -18.89 18.97 4.75
N ASN A 556 -18.90 20.10 5.44
CA ASN A 556 -19.13 20.27 6.88
C ASN A 556 -20.40 21.06 7.22
N GLU A 557 -21.15 21.58 6.24
CA GLU A 557 -22.33 22.40 6.47
C GLU A 557 -23.64 21.63 6.21
N GLU A 558 -24.51 21.52 7.23
CA GLU A 558 -25.81 20.84 7.14
C GLU A 558 -26.92 21.67 6.47
N ASN A 559 -26.65 22.87 5.94
CA ASN A 559 -27.71 23.70 5.32
C ASN A 559 -27.19 24.62 4.17
N MET A 560 -26.76 24.04 3.05
CA MET A 560 -26.64 24.75 1.76
C MET A 560 -27.03 23.83 0.59
N ASP A 561 -28.31 23.45 0.51
CA ASP A 561 -28.82 22.53 -0.54
C ASP A 561 -28.47 23.00 -1.96
N ASP A 562 -28.52 24.30 -2.26
CA ASP A 562 -28.28 24.82 -3.61
C ASP A 562 -26.80 24.79 -4.02
N LYS A 563 -25.86 25.15 -3.13
CA LYS A 563 -24.42 25.10 -3.46
C LYS A 563 -23.92 23.66 -3.49
N LYS A 564 -24.43 22.82 -2.57
CA LYS A 564 -24.19 21.38 -2.59
C LYS A 564 -24.67 20.76 -3.89
N LYS A 565 -25.90 21.03 -4.30
CA LYS A 565 -26.47 20.54 -5.56
C LYS A 565 -25.67 21.04 -6.77
N THR A 566 -25.28 22.31 -6.77
CA THR A 566 -24.44 22.89 -7.83
C THR A 566 -23.11 22.15 -7.96
N CYS A 567 -22.41 21.90 -6.83
CA CYS A 567 -21.16 21.16 -6.84
C CYS A 567 -21.36 19.68 -7.19
N GLU A 568 -22.40 19.02 -6.69
CA GLU A 568 -22.74 17.64 -7.05
C GLU A 568 -23.01 17.48 -8.54
N ASP A 569 -23.75 18.41 -9.15
CA ASP A 569 -24.06 18.39 -10.57
C ASP A 569 -22.82 18.69 -11.43
N ALA A 570 -21.95 19.59 -10.97
CA ALA A 570 -20.63 19.83 -11.57
C ALA A 570 -19.75 18.57 -11.54
N CYS A 571 -19.70 17.87 -10.41
CA CYS A 571 -18.96 16.61 -10.25
C CYS A 571 -19.51 15.51 -11.17
N LYS A 572 -20.84 15.38 -11.30
CA LYS A 572 -21.48 14.45 -12.26
C LYS A 572 -21.14 14.80 -13.71
N ALA A 573 -21.14 16.08 -14.05
CA ALA A 573 -20.79 16.54 -15.40
C ALA A 573 -19.32 16.21 -15.74
N TYR A 574 -18.39 16.47 -14.81
CA TYR A 574 -16.98 16.11 -14.97
C TYR A 574 -16.79 14.60 -15.15
N GLN A 575 -17.46 13.80 -14.31
CA GLN A 575 -17.41 12.34 -14.39
C GLN A 575 -17.94 11.83 -15.75
N LYS A 576 -19.06 12.37 -16.22
CA LYS A 576 -19.63 12.01 -17.52
C LYS A 576 -18.66 12.33 -18.65
N TRP A 577 -18.02 13.49 -18.61
CA TRP A 577 -16.98 13.85 -19.57
C TRP A 577 -15.80 12.86 -19.52
N LEU A 578 -15.29 12.52 -18.34
CA LEU A 578 -14.14 11.61 -18.19
C LEU A 578 -14.45 10.18 -18.68
N LYS A 579 -15.70 9.73 -18.58
CA LYS A 579 -16.18 8.42 -19.05
C LYS A 579 -15.96 8.20 -20.55
N ASP A 580 -15.98 9.27 -21.35
CA ASP A 580 -15.73 9.17 -22.79
C ASP A 580 -14.24 9.03 -23.14
N TRP A 581 -13.34 9.55 -22.28
CA TRP A 581 -11.89 9.53 -22.52
C TRP A 581 -11.19 8.30 -21.95
N LYS A 582 -11.68 7.77 -20.81
CA LYS A 582 -11.04 6.65 -20.10
C LYS A 582 -10.88 5.39 -20.97
N PRO A 583 -11.92 4.91 -21.70
CA PRO A 583 -11.79 3.75 -22.56
C PRO A 583 -10.82 3.97 -23.75
N GLN A 584 -10.74 5.20 -24.25
CA GLN A 584 -9.80 5.55 -25.32
C GLN A 584 -8.35 5.45 -24.86
N TYR A 585 -8.08 5.84 -23.62
CA TYR A 585 -6.76 5.67 -23.00
C TYR A 585 -6.42 4.20 -22.79
N GLU A 586 -7.34 3.41 -22.24
CA GLU A 586 -7.15 1.97 -21.99
C GLU A 586 -6.73 1.24 -23.26
N GLN A 587 -7.46 1.47 -24.35
CA GLN A 587 -7.21 0.89 -25.66
C GLN A 587 -5.81 1.25 -26.19
N GLN A 588 -5.46 2.54 -26.20
CA GLN A 588 -4.16 3.00 -26.69
C GLN A 588 -3.01 2.56 -25.77
N SER A 589 -3.23 2.54 -24.46
CA SER A 589 -2.25 2.08 -23.48
C SER A 589 -1.95 0.59 -23.65
N ALA A 590 -2.98 -0.24 -23.83
CA ALA A 590 -2.82 -1.66 -24.12
C ALA A 590 -2.04 -1.90 -25.41
N LYS A 591 -2.39 -1.18 -26.50
CA LYS A 591 -1.65 -1.28 -27.77
C LYS A 591 -0.19 -0.85 -27.61
N PHE A 592 0.08 0.27 -26.95
CA PHE A 592 1.44 0.73 -26.67
C PHE A 592 2.26 -0.34 -25.93
N MET A 593 1.68 -0.97 -24.91
CA MET A 593 2.36 -2.00 -24.12
C MET A 593 2.68 -3.26 -24.94
N THR A 594 1.79 -3.65 -25.85
CA THR A 594 2.00 -4.76 -26.78
C THR A 594 3.06 -4.45 -27.83
N ASP A 595 3.04 -3.22 -28.37
CA ASP A 595 3.82 -2.87 -29.54
C ASP A 595 5.22 -2.32 -29.23
N LYS A 596 5.47 -1.79 -28.03
CA LYS A 596 6.73 -1.13 -27.67
C LYS A 596 8.01 -1.98 -27.82
N GLY A 597 7.88 -3.31 -27.89
CA GLY A 597 9.00 -4.24 -28.11
C GLY A 597 9.31 -4.51 -29.60
N LYS A 598 8.47 -4.06 -30.53
CA LYS A 598 8.67 -4.27 -31.97
C LYS A 598 9.75 -3.33 -32.52
N LYS A 599 10.51 -3.81 -33.52
CA LYS A 599 11.61 -3.06 -34.15
C LYS A 599 11.18 -1.67 -34.68
N GLU A 600 9.97 -1.58 -35.21
CA GLU A 600 9.40 -0.34 -35.76
C GLU A 600 9.22 0.77 -34.71
N TYR A 601 9.19 0.45 -33.42
CA TYR A 601 9.08 1.43 -32.33
C TYR A 601 10.43 1.82 -31.72
N ALA A 602 11.51 1.08 -32.03
CA ALA A 602 12.84 1.32 -31.50
C ALA A 602 13.47 2.63 -32.01
N VAL A 603 12.91 3.21 -33.09
CA VAL A 603 13.30 4.52 -33.63
C VAL A 603 13.03 5.69 -32.67
N ASP A 604 12.15 5.51 -31.67
CA ASP A 604 11.91 6.51 -30.63
C ASP A 604 12.45 6.02 -29.29
N ALA A 605 13.57 6.59 -28.84
CA ALA A 605 14.28 6.20 -27.62
C ALA A 605 13.43 6.33 -26.34
N ASP A 606 12.39 7.17 -26.36
CA ASP A 606 11.49 7.31 -25.22
C ASP A 606 10.57 6.10 -25.05
N VAL A 607 10.36 5.29 -26.09
CA VAL A 607 9.55 4.08 -26.02
C VAL A 607 10.22 3.04 -25.12
N ALA A 608 11.49 2.73 -25.40
CA ALA A 608 12.25 1.73 -24.65
C ALA A 608 12.48 2.14 -23.18
N SER A 609 12.68 3.44 -22.94
CA SER A 609 12.90 3.98 -21.59
C SER A 609 11.61 4.22 -20.80
N SER A 610 10.44 3.96 -21.38
CA SER A 610 9.14 4.17 -20.70
C SER A 610 8.53 2.86 -20.24
N GLN A 611 8.27 2.78 -18.94
CA GLN A 611 7.64 1.59 -18.35
C GLN A 611 6.23 1.36 -18.89
N ASN A 612 5.45 2.44 -19.05
CA ASN A 612 4.06 2.39 -19.50
C ASN A 612 3.70 3.61 -20.39
N ALA A 613 2.48 3.59 -20.93
CA ALA A 613 1.95 4.61 -21.83
C ALA A 613 1.93 6.02 -21.24
N HIS A 614 1.52 6.21 -19.98
CA HIS A 614 1.46 7.56 -19.40
C HIS A 614 2.87 8.14 -19.18
N LYS A 615 3.87 7.33 -18.85
CA LYS A 615 5.27 7.79 -18.77
C LYS A 615 5.82 8.19 -20.13
N TYR A 616 5.49 7.44 -21.18
CA TYR A 616 5.83 7.85 -22.56
C TYR A 616 5.16 9.18 -22.92
N LEU A 617 3.85 9.32 -22.70
CA LEU A 617 3.13 10.56 -22.96
C LEU A 617 3.70 11.73 -22.15
N SER A 618 3.99 11.54 -20.86
CA SER A 618 4.60 12.57 -20.02
C SER A 618 5.93 13.08 -20.60
N LYS A 619 6.81 12.19 -21.07
CA LYS A 619 8.07 12.59 -21.73
C LYS A 619 7.84 13.38 -23.02
N LYS A 620 6.82 13.03 -23.81
CA LYS A 620 6.49 13.75 -25.05
C LYS A 620 5.79 15.09 -24.81
N LEU A 621 5.01 15.18 -23.74
CA LEU A 621 4.18 16.34 -23.42
C LEU A 621 4.92 17.41 -22.60
N LYS A 622 5.78 17.01 -21.66
CA LYS A 622 6.53 17.93 -20.78
C LYS A 622 7.40 18.96 -21.51
N PRO A 623 8.08 18.65 -22.63
CA PRO A 623 8.83 19.64 -23.40
C PRO A 623 7.97 20.78 -23.97
N ILE A 624 6.64 20.59 -24.11
CA ILE A 624 5.72 21.62 -24.59
C ILE A 624 5.59 22.78 -23.58
N CYS A 625 5.92 22.55 -22.31
CA CYS A 625 5.78 23.50 -21.21
C CYS A 625 6.79 24.67 -21.20
N GLN A 626 7.82 24.67 -22.05
CA GLN A 626 9.01 25.54 -21.90
C GLN A 626 8.85 27.00 -22.35
N ASN A 627 7.65 27.49 -22.68
CA ASN A 627 7.44 28.90 -23.01
C ASN A 627 6.94 29.71 -21.78
N GLY A 628 7.88 30.34 -21.08
CA GLY A 628 7.64 31.59 -20.33
C GLY A 628 6.70 31.55 -19.11
N THR A 629 6.35 30.37 -18.60
CA THR A 629 5.61 30.25 -17.33
C THR A 629 6.38 29.38 -16.36
N THR A 630 6.29 29.70 -15.06
CA THR A 630 6.75 28.78 -14.01
C THR A 630 6.11 27.40 -14.24
N THR A 631 6.81 26.33 -13.87
CA THR A 631 6.36 24.93 -14.00
C THR A 631 4.92 24.69 -13.48
N ASP A 632 4.42 25.58 -12.63
CA ASP A 632 3.09 25.57 -12.03
C ASP A 632 1.92 25.92 -12.98
N LYS A 633 2.19 26.39 -14.21
CA LYS A 633 1.13 26.79 -15.18
C LYS A 633 1.09 25.95 -16.47
N CYS A 634 1.82 24.84 -16.56
CA CYS A 634 1.80 24.05 -17.79
C CYS A 634 0.57 23.12 -17.91
N ASP A 635 -0.16 23.28 -19.01
CA ASP A 635 -1.38 22.52 -19.32
C ASP A 635 -1.14 21.04 -19.63
N TYR A 636 0.12 20.62 -19.82
CA TYR A 636 0.49 19.32 -20.37
C TYR A 636 1.10 18.34 -19.36
N ASN A 637 1.18 18.71 -18.08
CA ASN A 637 1.75 17.86 -17.02
C ASN A 637 0.79 16.76 -16.53
N CYS A 638 -0.42 16.67 -17.10
CA CYS A 638 -1.48 15.79 -16.58
C CYS A 638 -1.14 14.28 -16.62
N MET A 639 -0.14 13.85 -17.42
CA MET A 639 0.26 12.45 -17.56
C MET A 639 1.43 12.02 -16.65
N GLU A 640 2.00 12.93 -15.86
CA GLU A 640 3.25 12.70 -15.12
C GLU A 640 3.12 11.71 -13.96
N ASN A 641 2.08 11.91 -13.15
CA ASN A 641 1.83 11.14 -11.94
C ASN A 641 0.98 9.91 -12.25
N ALA A 642 1.26 8.80 -11.57
CA ALA A 642 0.41 7.61 -11.61
C ALA A 642 -0.80 7.79 -10.68
N SER A 643 -1.94 7.23 -11.09
CA SER A 643 -3.14 7.16 -10.28
C SER A 643 -2.87 6.45 -8.96
N ARG A 644 -3.40 6.99 -7.86
CA ARG A 644 -3.38 6.34 -6.54
C ARG A 644 -4.69 5.62 -6.23
N GLN A 645 -5.68 5.73 -7.10
CA GLN A 645 -7.00 5.13 -6.92
C GLN A 645 -7.05 3.67 -7.40
N PRO A 646 -7.84 2.80 -6.74
CA PRO A 646 -8.10 1.44 -7.21
C PRO A 646 -8.77 1.49 -8.59
N GLN A 647 -8.37 0.61 -9.50
CA GLN A 647 -8.82 0.66 -10.90
C GLN A 647 -10.33 0.37 -11.10
N THR A 648 -11.01 -0.09 -10.05
CA THR A 648 -12.47 -0.31 -10.01
C THR A 648 -13.29 0.92 -9.61
N SER A 649 -12.68 2.03 -9.17
CA SER A 649 -13.45 3.22 -8.77
C SER A 649 -13.82 4.07 -9.97
N ALA A 650 -14.86 3.68 -10.70
CA ALA A 650 -15.70 4.65 -11.38
C ALA A 650 -16.53 5.38 -10.31
N CYS A 651 -16.49 6.70 -10.30
CA CYS A 651 -17.23 7.52 -9.32
C CYS A 651 -18.73 7.17 -9.28
N SER A 652 -19.30 7.28 -8.07
CA SER A 652 -20.73 7.20 -7.68
C SER A 652 -21.40 5.83 -7.42
N GLN A 653 -22.36 5.92 -6.52
CA GLN A 653 -22.90 4.95 -5.55
C GLN A 653 -23.87 3.87 -6.06
N GLU A 654 -23.76 3.39 -7.29
CA GLU A 654 -24.55 2.22 -7.71
C GLU A 654 -23.67 1.20 -8.40
N GLN A 655 -23.19 0.23 -7.62
CA GLN A 655 -22.95 -1.19 -7.96
C GLN A 655 -22.05 -1.85 -6.90
N GLN A 656 -22.63 -2.26 -5.78
CA GLN A 656 -22.13 -3.42 -5.03
C GLN A 656 -22.84 -4.65 -5.58
N GLN A 657 -22.20 -5.35 -6.52
CA GLN A 657 -22.30 -6.80 -6.76
C GLN A 657 -21.62 -7.14 -8.09
N GLN A 658 -20.32 -7.41 -8.05
CA GLN A 658 -19.67 -8.51 -8.76
C GLN A 658 -18.20 -8.56 -8.35
N GLY A 659 -17.80 -9.74 -7.86
CA GLY A 659 -16.44 -10.02 -7.40
C GLY A 659 -15.45 -10.25 -8.55
N ASN A 660 -14.18 -10.23 -8.16
CA ASN A 660 -12.95 -10.50 -8.92
C ASN A 660 -12.51 -9.45 -9.95
N THR A 661 -11.33 -8.85 -9.76
CA THR A 661 -10.06 -9.37 -10.34
C THR A 661 -8.85 -8.48 -10.02
N SER A 662 -7.71 -9.14 -9.79
CA SER A 662 -6.34 -8.72 -10.16
C SER A 662 -5.72 -7.45 -9.54
N SER A 663 -4.70 -7.64 -8.69
CA SER A 663 -3.69 -6.62 -8.38
C SER A 663 -2.67 -6.49 -9.53
N THR A 664 -3.08 -5.88 -10.63
CA THR A 664 -2.16 -5.49 -11.71
C THR A 664 -1.62 -4.08 -11.43
N GLN A 665 -0.36 -3.81 -11.82
CA GLN A 665 0.29 -2.50 -11.72
C GLN A 665 -0.66 -1.37 -12.17
N ASN A 666 -0.66 -0.21 -11.47
CA ASN A 666 -1.45 0.95 -11.90
C ASN A 666 -0.89 1.50 -13.22
N HIS A 667 -1.56 1.21 -14.34
CA HIS A 667 -1.18 1.68 -15.68
C HIS A 667 -1.81 3.04 -16.03
N PHE A 668 -2.61 3.62 -15.12
CA PHE A 668 -3.32 4.88 -15.32
C PHE A 668 -2.59 6.09 -14.73
N PRO A 669 -2.65 7.26 -15.39
CA PRO A 669 -2.20 8.52 -14.81
C PRO A 669 -3.22 9.11 -13.83
N GLU A 670 -2.73 9.93 -12.88
CA GLU A 670 -3.51 10.70 -11.89
C GLU A 670 -4.58 11.59 -12.56
N ALA A 671 -4.38 11.97 -13.82
CA ALA A 671 -5.38 12.71 -14.58
C ALA A 671 -6.73 12.00 -14.75
N PHE A 672 -6.78 10.67 -14.58
CA PHE A 672 -8.02 9.88 -14.59
C PHE A 672 -8.60 9.63 -13.19
N ASP A 673 -8.01 10.21 -12.14
CA ASP A 673 -8.54 10.11 -10.78
C ASP A 673 -9.87 10.87 -10.68
N CYS A 674 -10.83 10.25 -9.99
CA CYS A 674 -12.14 10.80 -9.72
C CYS A 674 -12.49 10.69 -8.22
N PRO A 675 -12.73 11.81 -7.51
CA PRO A 675 -12.59 13.18 -7.99
C PRO A 675 -11.13 13.56 -8.30
N PRO A 676 -10.92 14.55 -9.18
CA PRO A 676 -9.59 15.05 -9.45
C PRO A 676 -8.99 15.62 -8.16
N LYS A 677 -7.69 15.38 -7.94
CA LYS A 677 -6.93 15.85 -6.76
C LYS A 677 -7.17 17.34 -6.45
N GLU A 678 -7.33 18.12 -7.50
CA GLU A 678 -7.58 19.56 -7.49
C GLU A 678 -8.88 20.00 -6.79
N ILE A 679 -9.82 19.08 -6.55
CA ILE A 679 -11.13 19.29 -5.91
C ILE A 679 -11.21 18.63 -4.52
N GLY A 680 -10.30 17.69 -4.22
CA GLY A 680 -10.29 16.95 -2.96
C GLY A 680 -11.59 16.19 -2.71
N ASP A 681 -12.07 16.19 -1.48
CA ASP A 681 -13.22 15.40 -1.05
C ASP A 681 -14.59 16.05 -1.38
N ARG A 682 -14.62 17.24 -1.98
CA ARG A 682 -15.87 18.01 -2.23
C ARG A 682 -16.88 17.28 -3.12
N CYS A 683 -16.41 16.51 -4.10
CA CYS A 683 -17.28 15.69 -4.95
C CYS A 683 -17.75 14.38 -4.28
N ASN A 684 -17.04 13.92 -3.26
CA ASN A 684 -17.26 12.64 -2.60
C ASN A 684 -17.36 12.87 -1.08
N CYS A 685 -18.17 13.84 -0.64
CA CYS A 685 -18.31 14.12 0.79
C CYS A 685 -18.65 12.80 1.52
N PRO A 686 -17.70 12.21 2.26
CA PRO A 686 -17.92 10.90 2.85
C PRO A 686 -18.93 11.07 3.97
N LYS A 687 -19.91 10.17 4.07
CA LYS A 687 -20.59 9.98 5.36
C LYS A 687 -19.50 9.72 6.41
N LEU A 688 -19.51 10.47 7.53
CA LEU A 688 -18.52 10.34 8.61
C LEU A 688 -18.32 8.85 8.98
N PRO A 689 -17.10 8.28 8.83
CA PRO A 689 -16.86 6.86 9.10
C PRO A 689 -16.70 6.57 10.59
N GLU A 690 -17.07 5.35 10.99
CA GLU A 690 -17.13 4.90 12.40
C GLU A 690 -15.75 4.76 13.08
N PRO A 691 -15.65 5.01 14.40
CA PRO A 691 -14.39 4.86 15.15
C PRO A 691 -13.85 3.42 15.22
N LYS A 692 -12.51 3.27 15.25
CA LYS A 692 -11.82 1.96 15.26
C LYS A 692 -11.92 1.17 16.57
N TYR A 693 -11.81 1.84 17.72
CA TYR A 693 -11.72 1.18 19.02
C TYR A 693 -13.12 0.97 19.59
N CYS A 694 -13.39 -0.19 20.20
CA CYS A 694 -14.72 -0.53 20.72
C CYS A 694 -15.29 0.55 21.64
N VAL A 695 -14.47 1.13 22.52
CA VAL A 695 -14.90 2.20 23.46
C VAL A 695 -15.30 3.47 22.70
N ASP A 696 -14.49 3.90 21.74
CA ASP A 696 -14.78 5.10 20.93
C ASP A 696 -16.01 4.87 20.04
N LYS A 697 -16.16 3.65 19.50
CA LYS A 697 -17.31 3.23 18.69
C LYS A 697 -18.60 3.23 19.49
N THR A 698 -18.59 2.63 20.68
CA THR A 698 -19.74 2.65 21.59
C THR A 698 -20.12 4.08 21.98
N ALA A 699 -19.14 4.92 22.29
CA ALA A 699 -19.39 6.34 22.60
C ALA A 699 -20.02 7.09 21.42
N TYR A 700 -19.53 6.84 20.20
CA TYR A 700 -20.10 7.37 18.96
C TYR A 700 -21.54 6.90 18.72
N ASP A 701 -21.82 5.61 18.93
CA ASP A 701 -23.15 5.03 18.76
C ASP A 701 -24.15 5.63 19.78
N ILE A 702 -23.75 5.76 21.04
CA ILE A 702 -24.55 6.40 22.09
C ILE A 702 -24.88 7.85 21.70
N ARG A 703 -23.88 8.64 21.25
CA ARG A 703 -24.12 10.01 20.77
C ARG A 703 -25.14 10.03 19.65
N LYS A 704 -24.99 9.14 18.67
CA LYS A 704 -25.85 9.08 17.48
C LYS A 704 -27.29 8.73 17.85
N GLU A 705 -27.49 7.81 18.78
CA GLU A 705 -28.80 7.46 19.31
C GLU A 705 -29.45 8.62 20.08
N ASN A 706 -28.69 9.30 20.95
CA ASN A 706 -29.17 10.45 21.69
C ASN A 706 -29.48 11.64 20.77
N GLY A 707 -28.68 11.87 19.73
CA GLY A 707 -28.92 12.90 18.72
C GLY A 707 -30.24 12.73 17.99
N LYS A 708 -30.73 11.50 17.78
CA LYS A 708 -32.07 11.24 17.20
C LYS A 708 -33.22 11.61 18.14
N LYS A 709 -32.96 11.67 19.45
CA LYS A 709 -33.93 11.99 20.51
C LYS A 709 -33.83 13.44 20.99
N SER A 710 -32.98 14.24 20.34
CA SER A 710 -32.73 15.65 20.63
C SER A 710 -34.02 16.46 20.64
N ASP A 711 -34.31 17.11 21.76
CA ASP A 711 -35.40 18.08 21.86
C ASP A 711 -34.88 19.50 21.56
N ASN A 712 -35.25 20.02 20.39
CA ASN A 712 -34.88 21.36 19.95
C ASN A 712 -35.31 22.47 20.92
N SER A 713 -36.31 22.26 21.78
CA SER A 713 -36.70 23.30 22.77
C SER A 713 -35.70 23.48 23.91
N LEU A 714 -34.76 22.53 24.09
CA LEU A 714 -33.67 22.67 25.06
C LEU A 714 -32.45 23.39 24.46
N LYS A 715 -32.47 23.70 23.15
CA LYS A 715 -31.37 24.39 22.48
C LYS A 715 -31.32 25.85 22.93
N GLY A 716 -30.16 26.26 23.44
CA GLY A 716 -29.90 27.67 23.76
C GLY A 716 -29.40 28.44 22.54
N ASN A 717 -29.79 29.70 22.43
CA ASN A 717 -29.17 30.69 21.56
C ASN A 717 -28.10 31.44 22.36
N GLY A 718 -26.94 30.80 22.55
CA GLY A 718 -25.82 31.38 23.27
C GLY A 718 -24.94 32.29 22.41
N ASN A 719 -23.74 32.58 22.91
CA ASN A 719 -22.75 33.40 22.20
C ASN A 719 -22.29 32.71 20.90
N THR A 720 -22.15 33.50 19.83
CA THR A 720 -21.67 33.01 18.54
C THR A 720 -20.15 33.08 18.45
N TYR A 721 -19.49 31.93 18.54
CA TYR A 721 -18.03 31.83 18.40
C TYR A 721 -17.57 31.53 16.96
N ASN A 722 -18.38 31.89 15.96
CA ASN A 722 -18.15 31.59 14.54
C ASN A 722 -17.22 32.60 13.81
N GLY A 723 -16.71 33.67 14.47
CA GLY A 723 -15.82 34.68 13.87
C GLY A 723 -14.68 35.10 14.80
N ASN A 724 -13.59 35.71 14.27
CA ASN A 724 -12.30 36.15 14.89
C ASN A 724 -11.56 35.19 15.86
N CYS A 725 -12.26 34.27 16.53
CA CYS A 725 -11.77 33.02 17.08
C CYS A 725 -11.01 32.25 15.97
N ASN A 726 -9.88 31.64 16.30
CA ASN A 726 -9.04 30.82 15.41
C ASN A 726 -8.10 31.58 14.45
N ASN A 727 -7.94 32.90 14.59
CA ASN A 727 -6.93 33.66 13.82
C ASN A 727 -5.48 33.44 14.32
N VAL A 728 -5.20 32.31 14.97
CA VAL A 728 -3.92 31.96 15.60
C VAL A 728 -3.13 31.03 14.68
N THR A 729 -2.29 31.62 13.84
CA THR A 729 -1.41 30.93 12.90
C THR A 729 0.04 30.93 13.41
N LYS A 730 0.84 29.95 12.98
CA LYS A 730 2.21 29.71 13.47
C LYS A 730 3.12 30.93 13.39
N ASP A 731 3.03 31.66 12.29
CA ASP A 731 3.73 32.93 12.03
C ASP A 731 3.37 34.03 13.03
N LYS A 732 2.16 34.01 13.61
CA LYS A 732 1.72 35.02 14.57
C LYS A 732 2.20 34.78 15.99
N TYR A 733 2.47 33.54 16.38
CA TYR A 733 2.88 33.21 17.76
C TYR A 733 4.31 32.72 17.92
N GLN A 734 5.00 32.31 16.85
CA GLN A 734 6.34 31.69 16.95
C GLN A 734 7.46 32.60 16.39
N LYS A 735 8.64 32.62 17.05
CA LYS A 735 9.91 33.12 16.51
C LYS A 735 10.82 31.93 16.19
N GLN A 736 11.43 31.89 15.01
CA GLN A 736 12.48 30.90 14.68
C GLN A 736 13.85 31.54 14.87
N ASN A 737 14.63 31.06 15.84
CA ASN A 737 16.05 31.38 16.00
C ASN A 737 16.82 30.07 16.18
N GLY A 738 17.65 29.72 15.19
CA GLY A 738 18.65 28.63 15.30
C GLY A 738 18.08 27.26 15.71
N GLY A 739 16.96 26.84 15.12
CA GLY A 739 16.38 25.51 15.36
C GLY A 739 15.59 25.34 16.67
N THR A 740 15.40 26.40 17.47
CA THR A 740 14.56 26.35 18.69
C THR A 740 13.24 27.10 18.50
N CYS A 741 12.10 26.43 18.73
CA CYS A 741 10.77 27.03 18.71
C CYS A 741 10.57 27.88 19.98
N LYS A 742 10.36 29.19 19.84
CA LYS A 742 9.99 30.06 20.96
C LYS A 742 8.71 30.83 20.66
N ILE A 743 7.88 31.05 21.66
CA ILE A 743 6.67 31.89 21.54
C ILE A 743 7.08 33.36 21.57
N LYS A 744 6.39 34.21 20.78
CA LYS A 744 6.51 35.67 20.85
C LYS A 744 5.97 36.16 22.18
N ASP A 745 6.76 36.96 22.89
CA ASP A 745 6.48 37.39 24.27
C ASP A 745 5.08 38.04 24.43
N ASP A 746 4.59 38.75 23.41
CA ASP A 746 3.30 39.46 23.41
C ASP A 746 2.12 38.65 22.83
N PHE A 747 2.34 37.39 22.44
CA PHE A 747 1.32 36.61 21.72
C PHE A 747 0.07 36.34 22.58
N LEU A 748 0.23 35.90 23.83
CA LEU A 748 -0.91 35.58 24.71
C LEU A 748 -1.77 36.82 25.00
N SER A 749 -1.14 37.99 25.14
CA SER A 749 -1.83 39.28 25.25
C SER A 749 -2.56 39.67 23.96
N SER A 750 -2.00 39.36 22.79
CA SER A 750 -2.61 39.70 21.49
C SER A 750 -3.92 38.96 21.20
N ILE A 751 -4.13 37.81 21.83
CA ILE A 751 -5.37 37.01 21.71
C ILE A 751 -6.33 37.23 22.89
N GLY A 752 -6.09 38.26 23.70
CA GLY A 752 -6.95 38.63 24.82
C GLY A 752 -6.91 37.67 26.02
N ILE A 753 -5.91 36.77 26.10
CA ILE A 753 -5.72 35.91 27.27
C ILE A 753 -4.99 36.75 28.34
N THR A 754 -5.76 37.41 29.21
CA THR A 754 -5.22 38.15 30.36
C THR A 754 -4.90 37.20 31.52
N ASN A 755 -3.99 37.61 32.41
CA ASN A 755 -3.34 36.68 33.34
C ASN A 755 -4.24 36.12 34.46
N ASN A 756 -5.50 36.58 34.59
CA ASN A 756 -6.17 36.61 35.91
C ASN A 756 -7.51 35.83 35.99
N GLU A 757 -8.02 35.22 34.92
CA GLU A 757 -9.37 34.58 34.96
C GLU A 757 -9.42 33.27 35.76
N CYS A 758 -8.31 32.53 35.84
CA CYS A 758 -8.20 31.22 36.49
C CYS A 758 -7.11 31.23 37.61
N GLU A 759 -7.07 32.29 38.43
CA GLU A 759 -6.02 32.48 39.44
C GLU A 759 -5.99 31.41 40.54
N SER A 760 -4.80 30.83 40.76
CA SER A 760 -4.30 30.17 41.97
C SER A 760 -4.70 28.72 42.34
N LYS A 761 -5.43 27.97 41.52
CA LYS A 761 -5.59 26.50 41.72
C LYS A 761 -4.37 25.75 41.12
N LYS A 762 -3.19 25.84 41.76
CA LYS A 762 -1.89 25.18 41.45
C LYS A 762 -1.36 25.34 40.00
N ASN A 763 -0.26 26.09 39.82
CA ASN A 763 0.40 26.35 38.52
C ASN A 763 0.83 25.08 37.74
N ASP A 764 0.96 23.95 38.42
CA ASP A 764 1.51 22.70 37.88
C ASP A 764 0.44 21.66 37.50
N ARG A 765 -0.85 22.00 37.38
CA ARG A 765 -1.93 21.02 37.07
C ARG A 765 -1.80 20.28 35.74
N PHE A 766 -0.98 20.80 34.82
CA PHE A 766 -0.65 20.18 33.53
C PHE A 766 0.82 19.73 33.44
N LYS A 767 1.54 19.75 34.57
CA LYS A 767 2.94 19.36 34.61
C LYS A 767 3.02 17.84 34.51
N ILE A 768 3.78 17.39 33.52
CA ILE A 768 4.06 15.98 33.34
C ILE A 768 4.83 15.47 34.58
N GLY A 769 4.33 14.40 35.20
CA GLY A 769 4.90 13.83 36.42
C GLY A 769 4.36 14.40 37.74
N GLU A 770 3.35 15.27 37.70
CA GLU A 770 2.65 15.76 38.89
C GLU A 770 1.96 14.61 39.66
N LYS A 771 1.88 14.73 40.99
CA LYS A 771 1.26 13.70 41.83
C LYS A 771 -0.27 13.68 41.65
N TRP A 772 -0.79 12.55 41.20
CA TRP A 772 -2.22 12.26 41.17
C TRP A 772 -2.75 12.04 42.58
N ASP A 773 -3.95 12.53 42.84
CA ASP A 773 -4.62 12.33 44.11
C ASP A 773 -5.42 11.03 44.07
N CYS A 774 -4.90 9.99 44.71
CA CYS A 774 -5.52 8.67 44.79
C CYS A 774 -6.07 8.39 46.21
N VAL A 775 -6.27 9.45 47.01
CA VAL A 775 -6.73 9.35 48.41
C VAL A 775 -8.25 9.55 48.51
N GLY A 776 -8.89 10.06 47.46
CA GLY A 776 -10.34 10.30 47.43
C GLY A 776 -11.15 9.02 47.31
N ASP A 777 -12.12 8.86 48.20
CA ASP A 777 -13.15 7.83 48.11
C ASP A 777 -14.05 8.10 46.88
N THR A 778 -14.33 7.08 46.07
CA THR A 778 -15.37 7.18 45.03
C THR A 778 -16.75 7.36 45.65
N THR A 779 -17.75 7.69 44.84
CA THR A 779 -19.13 8.02 45.26
C THR A 779 -19.85 6.95 46.09
N ASP A 780 -19.31 5.73 46.14
CA ASP A 780 -19.81 4.59 46.93
C ASP A 780 -19.02 4.33 48.23
N ALA A 781 -18.00 5.17 48.53
CA ALA A 781 -17.07 5.01 49.64
C ALA A 781 -16.31 3.66 49.69
N LYS A 782 -16.30 2.90 48.57
CA LYS A 782 -15.72 1.55 48.51
C LYS A 782 -14.52 1.44 47.58
N ASN A 783 -14.50 2.20 46.48
CA ASN A 783 -13.41 2.15 45.52
C ASN A 783 -12.54 3.42 45.63
N LYS A 784 -11.26 3.30 45.27
CA LYS A 784 -10.33 4.44 45.22
C LYS A 784 -9.94 4.68 43.77
N LEU A 785 -10.15 5.90 43.27
CA LEU A 785 -9.77 6.27 41.91
C LEU A 785 -8.85 7.48 41.94
N CYS A 786 -7.82 7.45 41.11
CA CYS A 786 -6.88 8.56 41.00
C CYS A 786 -7.52 9.71 40.20
N VAL A 787 -7.65 10.88 40.83
CA VAL A 787 -8.21 12.07 40.19
C VAL A 787 -7.13 12.79 39.37
N PRO A 788 -7.38 13.09 38.08
CA PRO A 788 -6.45 13.86 37.26
C PRO A 788 -6.20 15.26 37.85
N PRO A 789 -4.93 15.70 37.96
CA PRO A 789 -4.62 17.08 38.37
C PRO A 789 -5.32 18.13 37.51
N ARG A 790 -5.50 17.88 36.21
CA ARG A 790 -6.29 18.72 35.30
C ARG A 790 -7.71 18.93 35.82
N ARG A 791 -8.43 17.85 36.14
CA ARG A 791 -9.82 17.87 36.63
C ARG A 791 -9.92 18.52 38.00
N LYS A 792 -9.03 18.15 38.93
CA LYS A 792 -9.01 18.67 40.31
C LYS A 792 -8.88 20.20 40.36
N TYR A 793 -8.09 20.75 39.44
CA TYR A 793 -7.80 22.18 39.37
C TYR A 793 -8.39 22.85 38.12
N MET A 794 -9.49 22.29 37.59
CA MET A 794 -10.22 22.84 36.45
C MET A 794 -10.72 24.26 36.71
N CYS A 795 -10.71 25.12 35.69
CA CYS A 795 -11.15 26.52 35.81
C CYS A 795 -12.69 26.61 35.89
N LEU A 796 -13.23 26.40 37.09
CA LEU A 796 -14.67 26.37 37.36
C LEU A 796 -15.19 27.61 38.11
N LYS A 797 -14.35 28.61 38.37
CA LYS A 797 -14.72 29.79 39.17
C LYS A 797 -15.94 30.54 38.60
N LYS A 798 -15.99 30.75 37.28
CA LYS A 798 -17.17 31.36 36.63
C LYS A 798 -18.45 30.54 36.80
N LEU A 799 -18.33 29.22 36.97
CA LEU A 799 -19.46 28.33 37.29
C LEU A 799 -19.85 28.42 38.78
N GLU A 800 -18.85 28.63 39.65
CA GLU A 800 -19.06 28.97 41.05
C GLU A 800 -19.76 30.34 41.19
N ASP A 801 -19.61 31.29 40.27
CA ASP A 801 -20.20 32.63 40.38
C ASP A 801 -21.61 32.78 39.77
N ILE A 802 -22.20 31.70 39.25
CA ILE A 802 -23.57 31.65 38.69
C ILE A 802 -24.68 32.17 39.64
N ILE A 803 -24.39 32.38 40.94
CA ILE A 803 -25.35 32.93 41.93
C ILE A 803 -25.94 34.29 41.51
N GLY A 804 -25.16 35.15 40.85
CA GLY A 804 -25.58 36.54 40.58
C GLY A 804 -26.56 36.70 39.42
N ASP A 805 -26.68 35.68 38.56
CA ASP A 805 -27.48 35.73 37.35
C ASP A 805 -28.79 34.96 37.58
N ASN A 806 -29.94 35.59 37.32
CA ASN A 806 -31.23 34.91 37.39
C ASN A 806 -31.40 33.95 36.20
N ILE A 807 -30.67 32.82 36.19
CA ILE A 807 -30.77 31.83 35.12
C ILE A 807 -32.13 31.15 35.21
N SER A 808 -33.00 31.48 34.26
CA SER A 808 -34.35 30.91 34.14
C SER A 808 -34.58 30.13 32.84
N ASP A 809 -33.67 30.22 31.89
CA ASP A 809 -33.82 29.65 30.54
C ASP A 809 -32.52 29.05 30.01
N SER A 810 -32.67 28.31 28.91
CA SER A 810 -31.58 27.58 28.25
C SER A 810 -30.51 28.51 27.65
N ASN A 811 -30.90 29.69 27.14
CA ASN A 811 -29.99 30.63 26.49
C ASN A 811 -28.97 31.17 27.49
N THR A 812 -29.48 31.69 28.61
CA THR A 812 -28.67 32.26 29.68
C THR A 812 -27.75 31.20 30.30
N LEU A 813 -28.24 29.97 30.46
CA LEU A 813 -27.42 28.87 30.94
C LEU A 813 -26.29 28.53 29.95
N LEU A 814 -26.59 28.47 28.65
CA LEU A 814 -25.62 28.16 27.62
C LEU A 814 -24.48 29.20 27.57
N GLU A 815 -24.80 30.49 27.61
CA GLU A 815 -23.81 31.57 27.62
C GLU A 815 -22.81 31.41 28.79
N LYS A 816 -23.32 31.12 29.99
CA LYS A 816 -22.48 30.94 31.18
C LYS A 816 -21.60 29.69 31.09
N ILE A 817 -22.14 28.58 30.57
CA ILE A 817 -21.35 27.36 30.36
C ILE A 817 -20.30 27.58 29.25
N GLN A 818 -20.62 28.33 28.19
CA GLN A 818 -19.65 28.71 27.15
C GLN A 818 -18.51 29.57 27.72
N ASP A 819 -18.81 30.51 28.61
CA ASP A 819 -17.78 31.34 29.27
C ASP A 819 -16.83 30.49 30.14
N VAL A 820 -17.36 29.49 30.85
CA VAL A 820 -16.56 28.53 31.62
C VAL A 820 -15.68 27.71 30.68
N ALA A 821 -16.25 27.19 29.59
CA ALA A 821 -15.54 26.38 28.60
C ALA A 821 -14.40 27.17 27.92
N LYS A 822 -14.67 28.42 27.52
CA LYS A 822 -13.69 29.35 26.94
C LYS A 822 -12.55 29.66 27.92
N SER A 823 -12.88 29.88 29.20
CA SER A 823 -11.87 30.18 30.23
C SER A 823 -10.95 28.98 30.47
N GLU A 824 -11.50 27.76 30.54
CA GLU A 824 -10.70 26.53 30.63
C GLU A 824 -9.82 26.33 29.39
N GLY A 825 -10.35 26.54 28.19
CA GLY A 825 -9.60 26.45 26.94
C GLY A 825 -8.43 27.43 26.87
N ASN A 826 -8.66 28.69 27.27
CA ASN A 826 -7.63 29.72 27.36
C ASN A 826 -6.54 29.38 28.38
N ASP A 827 -6.90 28.85 29.57
CA ASP A 827 -5.92 28.44 30.59
C ASP A 827 -5.07 27.25 30.11
N ILE A 828 -5.66 26.29 29.39
CA ILE A 828 -4.93 25.19 28.75
C ILE A 828 -3.91 25.75 27.77
N ILE A 829 -4.31 26.61 26.84
CA ILE A 829 -3.40 27.21 25.83
C ILE A 829 -2.27 27.96 26.54
N LYS A 830 -2.61 28.82 27.50
CA LYS A 830 -1.65 29.61 28.27
C LYS A 830 -0.58 28.77 28.97
N LYS A 831 -0.95 27.61 29.52
CA LYS A 831 -0.04 26.75 30.30
C LYS A 831 0.68 25.69 29.48
N ILE A 832 0.11 25.25 28.36
CA ILE A 832 0.63 24.17 27.51
C ILE A 832 1.47 24.71 26.36
N LEU A 833 0.98 25.73 25.65
CA LEU A 833 1.62 26.23 24.43
C LEU A 833 3.08 26.65 24.70
N PRO A 834 3.42 27.39 25.78
CA PRO A 834 4.82 27.74 26.08
C PRO A 834 5.73 26.54 26.39
N LYS A 835 5.17 25.43 26.84
CA LYS A 835 5.92 24.20 27.15
C LYS A 835 6.15 23.33 25.91
N TYR A 836 5.24 23.40 24.93
CA TYR A 836 5.27 22.58 23.71
C TYR A 836 5.05 23.43 22.44
N PRO A 837 5.92 24.42 22.16
CA PRO A 837 5.74 25.35 21.05
C PRO A 837 5.94 24.77 19.64
N CYS A 838 6.24 23.47 19.51
CA CYS A 838 6.26 22.73 18.23
C CYS A 838 5.43 21.43 18.29
N SER A 839 4.58 21.26 19.30
CA SER A 839 3.74 20.05 19.48
C SER A 839 2.38 20.46 20.02
N GLU A 840 1.70 21.28 19.22
CA GLU A 840 0.46 21.99 19.54
C GLU A 840 -0.72 21.02 19.75
N ASP A 841 -0.65 19.82 19.17
CA ASP A 841 -1.63 18.74 19.32
C ASP A 841 -1.91 18.34 20.78
N VAL A 842 -0.93 18.56 21.67
CA VAL A 842 -1.06 18.31 23.11
C VAL A 842 -2.19 19.17 23.72
N ILE A 843 -2.47 20.35 23.15
CA ILE A 843 -3.55 21.25 23.58
C ILE A 843 -4.91 20.55 23.42
N CYS A 844 -5.17 19.98 22.24
CA CYS A 844 -6.44 19.32 21.93
C CYS A 844 -6.69 18.11 22.83
N LYS A 845 -5.63 17.41 23.27
CA LYS A 845 -5.75 16.29 24.22
C LYS A 845 -6.30 16.74 25.56
N TYR A 846 -5.77 17.83 26.13
CA TYR A 846 -6.25 18.36 27.41
C TYR A 846 -7.66 18.97 27.27
N MET A 847 -7.95 19.67 26.17
CA MET A 847 -9.30 20.20 25.90
C MET A 847 -10.34 19.08 25.80
N LYS A 848 -10.03 17.98 25.09
CA LYS A 848 -10.90 16.80 24.98
C LYS A 848 -11.32 16.25 26.35
N TYR A 849 -10.35 16.03 27.25
CA TYR A 849 -10.63 15.52 28.59
C TYR A 849 -11.38 16.56 29.46
N SER A 850 -11.04 17.84 29.36
CA SER A 850 -11.74 18.91 30.09
C SER A 850 -13.18 19.12 29.62
N PHE A 851 -13.46 18.99 28.32
CA PHE A 851 -14.80 19.03 27.78
C PHE A 851 -15.68 17.89 28.30
N ALA A 852 -15.16 16.67 28.32
CA ALA A 852 -15.90 15.51 28.81
C ALA A 852 -16.23 15.64 30.31
N ASP A 853 -15.27 16.12 31.12
CA ASP A 853 -15.50 16.35 32.55
C ASP A 853 -16.44 17.53 32.82
N LEU A 854 -16.38 18.61 32.02
CA LEU A 854 -17.38 19.69 32.10
C LEU A 854 -18.78 19.15 31.80
N GLY A 855 -18.88 18.23 30.84
CA GLY A 855 -20.11 17.50 30.55
C GLY A 855 -20.61 16.72 31.75
N ASP A 856 -19.77 15.97 32.45
CA ASP A 856 -20.18 15.23 33.65
C ASP A 856 -20.56 16.14 34.82
N ILE A 857 -19.93 17.31 34.95
CA ILE A 857 -20.33 18.33 35.94
C ILE A 857 -21.74 18.85 35.59
N VAL A 858 -21.97 19.25 34.34
CA VAL A 858 -23.27 19.77 33.90
C VAL A 858 -24.36 18.70 33.99
N ARG A 859 -24.06 17.45 33.64
CA ARG A 859 -25.00 16.31 33.72
C ARG A 859 -25.19 15.76 35.13
N GLY A 860 -24.35 16.13 36.09
CA GLY A 860 -24.43 15.70 37.50
C GLY A 860 -23.88 14.30 37.77
N ARG A 861 -23.02 13.81 36.87
CA ARG A 861 -22.44 12.46 36.91
C ARG A 861 -20.96 12.46 37.34
N ASP A 862 -20.38 13.64 37.55
CA ASP A 862 -19.00 13.78 38.01
C ASP A 862 -18.76 13.08 39.36
N LEU A 863 -17.60 12.44 39.48
CA LEU A 863 -17.23 11.59 40.60
C LEU A 863 -16.64 12.37 41.79
N LEU A 864 -16.26 13.66 41.65
CA LEU A 864 -15.79 14.50 42.77
C LEU A 864 -16.97 15.07 43.57
N ARG A 865 -17.88 14.22 44.05
CA ARG A 865 -19.11 14.68 44.72
C ARG A 865 -18.90 15.27 46.12
N ASN A 866 -17.85 14.86 46.81
CA ASN A 866 -17.57 15.26 48.20
C ASN A 866 -16.71 16.54 48.29
N ASP A 867 -16.29 17.10 47.17
CA ASP A 867 -15.55 18.35 47.13
C ASP A 867 -16.49 19.54 47.42
N PRO A 868 -16.18 20.43 48.38
CA PRO A 868 -17.07 21.52 48.76
C PRO A 868 -17.44 22.48 47.62
N ASP A 869 -16.55 22.69 46.66
CA ASP A 869 -16.81 23.54 45.49
C ASP A 869 -17.75 22.80 44.54
N GLN A 870 -17.54 21.49 44.32
CA GLN A 870 -18.44 20.68 43.48
C GLN A 870 -19.84 20.56 44.06
N VAL A 871 -20.01 20.32 45.37
CA VAL A 871 -21.33 20.30 46.01
C VAL A 871 -22.08 21.61 45.75
N ARG A 872 -21.37 22.73 45.85
CA ARG A 872 -21.92 24.06 45.63
C ARG A 872 -22.31 24.28 44.17
N ILE A 873 -21.47 23.87 43.23
CA ILE A 873 -21.73 23.90 41.78
C ILE A 873 -22.97 23.06 41.45
N GLN A 874 -23.05 21.82 41.95
CA GLN A 874 -24.17 20.93 41.69
C GLN A 874 -25.49 21.51 42.19
N ARG A 875 -25.52 22.07 43.40
CA ARG A 875 -26.72 22.74 43.94
C ARG A 875 -27.18 23.91 43.06
N ARG A 876 -26.24 24.72 42.54
CA ARG A 876 -26.55 25.84 41.62
C ARG A 876 -27.13 25.34 40.30
N LEU A 877 -26.51 24.32 39.71
CA LEU A 877 -26.99 23.71 38.46
C LEU A 877 -28.39 23.12 38.65
N ILE A 878 -28.62 22.37 39.73
CA ILE A 878 -29.95 21.84 40.06
C ILE A 878 -30.98 22.98 40.09
N ASN A 879 -30.72 24.07 40.80
CA ASN A 879 -31.64 25.21 40.84
C ASN A 879 -31.90 25.83 39.45
N ALA A 880 -30.88 25.95 38.60
CA ALA A 880 -31.05 26.47 37.23
C ALA A 880 -31.92 25.54 36.39
N PHE A 881 -31.66 24.23 36.46
CA PHE A 881 -32.43 23.22 35.76
C PHE A 881 -33.85 23.06 36.30
N THR A 882 -34.10 23.28 37.60
CA THR A 882 -35.46 23.34 38.16
C THR A 882 -36.27 24.48 37.53
N LYS A 883 -35.67 25.66 37.37
CA LYS A 883 -36.33 26.79 36.69
C LYS A 883 -36.59 26.50 35.21
N ILE A 884 -35.61 25.94 34.49
CA ILE A 884 -35.77 25.50 33.10
C ILE A 884 -36.90 24.47 33.00
N TYR A 885 -36.93 23.48 33.88
CA TYR A 885 -37.98 22.46 33.95
C TYR A 885 -39.36 23.08 34.15
N SER A 886 -39.51 24.04 35.07
CA SER A 886 -40.77 24.74 35.31
C SER A 886 -41.28 25.51 34.08
N ASN A 887 -40.36 26.00 33.24
CA ASN A 887 -40.66 26.75 32.03
C ASN A 887 -40.92 25.86 30.79
N LEU A 888 -40.75 24.53 30.90
CA LEU A 888 -41.09 23.61 29.81
C LEU A 888 -42.62 23.48 29.64
N GLU A 889 -43.04 23.15 28.43
CA GLU A 889 -44.44 22.78 28.14
C GLU A 889 -44.88 21.59 29.03
N PRO A 890 -46.15 21.56 29.51
CA PRO A 890 -46.64 20.51 30.40
C PRO A 890 -46.42 19.09 29.88
N SER A 891 -46.60 18.87 28.58
CA SER A 891 -46.38 17.57 27.92
C SER A 891 -44.92 17.12 27.93
N LYS A 892 -43.97 18.08 27.90
CA LYS A 892 -42.53 17.80 27.94
C LYS A 892 -42.02 17.59 29.36
N ARG A 893 -42.63 18.25 30.36
CA ARG A 893 -42.31 18.05 31.78
C ARG A 893 -42.54 16.62 32.23
N MET A 894 -43.60 15.95 31.74
CA MET A 894 -43.91 14.57 32.07
C MET A 894 -42.72 13.61 31.86
N LYS A 895 -41.87 13.87 30.85
CA LYS A 895 -40.69 13.07 30.56
C LYS A 895 -39.70 13.01 31.74
N TYR A 896 -39.55 14.10 32.48
CA TYR A 896 -38.53 14.24 33.53
C TYR A 896 -39.11 14.16 34.95
N GLN A 897 -40.39 13.87 35.10
CA GLN A 897 -41.10 13.94 36.39
C GLN A 897 -40.58 12.92 37.41
N ASN A 898 -40.03 11.79 36.95
CA ASN A 898 -39.52 10.72 37.80
C ASN A 898 -38.15 11.05 38.45
N ASP A 899 -37.48 12.13 38.02
CA ASP A 899 -36.20 12.60 38.58
C ASP A 899 -36.23 14.11 38.87
N ILE A 900 -37.29 14.58 39.53
CA ILE A 900 -37.48 16.01 39.80
C ILE A 900 -36.43 16.60 40.76
N THR A 901 -35.77 15.75 41.54
CA THR A 901 -34.79 16.19 42.56
C THR A 901 -33.45 16.58 41.95
N ASN A 902 -32.95 15.80 40.99
CA ASN A 902 -31.61 16.02 40.41
C ASN A 902 -31.63 16.34 38.92
N LEU A 903 -32.74 16.01 38.23
CA LEU A 903 -33.00 16.29 36.82
C LEU A 903 -31.89 15.76 35.90
N TYR A 904 -31.28 14.61 36.22
CA TYR A 904 -30.17 14.02 35.48
C TYR A 904 -30.51 13.79 34.00
N GLU A 905 -31.72 13.34 33.70
CA GLU A 905 -32.18 13.15 32.31
C GLU A 905 -32.29 14.47 31.57
N LEU A 906 -32.99 15.47 32.13
CA LEU A 906 -33.11 16.81 31.54
C LEU A 906 -31.74 17.47 31.32
N ARG A 907 -30.83 17.32 32.29
CA ARG A 907 -29.46 17.85 32.21
C ARG A 907 -28.63 17.16 31.12
N SER A 908 -28.86 15.86 30.92
CA SER A 908 -28.19 15.07 29.88
C SER A 908 -28.68 15.45 28.49
N ASP A 909 -29.99 15.56 28.33
CA ASP A 909 -30.61 16.00 27.08
C ASP A 909 -30.22 17.44 26.74
N TRP A 910 -30.21 18.34 27.74
CA TRP A 910 -29.76 19.72 27.55
C TRP A 910 -28.30 19.79 27.11
N TRP A 911 -27.40 19.00 27.73
CA TRP A 911 -26.02 18.96 27.28
C TRP A 911 -25.91 18.43 25.86
N ASP A 912 -26.57 17.32 25.53
CA ASP A 912 -26.49 16.70 24.20
C ASP A 912 -26.94 17.67 23.10
N THR A 913 -27.95 18.50 23.36
CA THR A 913 -28.42 19.55 22.43
C THR A 913 -27.42 20.71 22.28
N ASN A 914 -26.65 21.04 23.32
CA ASN A 914 -25.81 22.25 23.37
C ASN A 914 -24.29 22.01 23.30
N ARG A 915 -23.82 20.75 23.40
CA ARG A 915 -22.41 20.36 23.48
C ARG A 915 -21.54 20.90 22.34
N LYS A 916 -22.12 21.06 21.15
CA LYS A 916 -21.44 21.57 19.95
C LYS A 916 -21.01 23.03 20.13
N GLU A 917 -21.91 23.87 20.65
CA GLU A 917 -21.65 25.29 20.91
C GLU A 917 -20.71 25.51 22.11
N ILE A 918 -20.71 24.59 23.09
CA ILE A 918 -19.76 24.57 24.21
C ILE A 918 -18.34 24.22 23.74
N TRP A 919 -18.22 23.25 22.82
CA TRP A 919 -16.92 22.89 22.25
C TRP A 919 -16.30 24.02 21.42
N LYS A 920 -17.11 24.71 20.61
CA LYS A 920 -16.67 25.93 19.90
C LYS A 920 -16.11 26.98 20.86
N ALA A 921 -16.80 27.22 21.98
CA ALA A 921 -16.32 28.17 23.00
C ALA A 921 -14.97 27.75 23.60
N MET A 922 -14.80 26.45 23.93
CA MET A 922 -13.55 25.92 24.49
C MET A 922 -12.37 25.99 23.51
N THR A 923 -12.64 25.79 22.22
CA THR A 923 -11.61 25.71 21.16
C THR A 923 -11.39 27.02 20.42
N CYS A 924 -12.15 28.08 20.71
CA CYS A 924 -12.11 29.38 20.00
C CYS A 924 -10.70 29.98 19.82
N ASN A 925 -9.76 29.75 20.75
CA ASN A 925 -8.39 30.26 20.67
C ASN A 925 -7.34 29.19 20.35
N ALA A 926 -7.76 27.97 19.98
CA ALA A 926 -6.83 26.90 19.65
C ALA A 926 -5.99 27.27 18.40
N PRO A 927 -4.65 27.10 18.43
CA PRO A 927 -3.81 27.34 17.26
C PRO A 927 -4.19 26.49 16.04
N TYR A 928 -3.92 26.98 14.84
CA TYR A 928 -4.18 26.24 13.59
C TYR A 928 -3.54 24.85 13.59
N ASP A 929 -2.28 24.76 14.00
CA ASP A 929 -1.52 23.52 14.02
C ASP A 929 -1.89 22.58 15.18
N ALA A 930 -2.77 22.99 16.11
CA ALA A 930 -3.27 22.09 17.14
C ALA A 930 -4.27 21.11 16.51
N LYS A 931 -3.82 19.89 16.19
CA LYS A 931 -4.63 18.89 15.52
C LYS A 931 -5.23 17.91 16.51
N ILE A 932 -6.50 17.58 16.27
CA ILE A 932 -7.15 16.43 16.88
C ILE A 932 -7.12 15.24 15.92
N TYR A 933 -6.66 14.09 16.42
CA TYR A 933 -6.52 12.85 15.66
C TYR A 933 -7.74 11.96 15.84
N ILE A 934 -8.26 11.42 14.74
CA ILE A 934 -9.37 10.46 14.70
C ILE A 934 -8.86 9.17 14.03
N THR A 935 -8.91 8.05 14.75
CA THR A 935 -8.39 6.76 14.27
C THR A 935 -9.49 5.97 13.55
N LYS A 936 -9.27 5.58 12.29
CA LYS A 936 -10.25 4.86 11.45
C LYS A 936 -10.09 3.34 11.51
N GLU A 937 -11.19 2.62 11.31
CA GLU A 937 -11.18 1.17 11.05
C GLU A 937 -10.69 0.90 9.62
N GLY A 938 -9.67 0.05 9.51
CA GLY A 938 -9.00 -0.35 8.29
C GLY A 938 -8.07 -1.49 8.68
N GLY A 939 -8.14 -2.60 7.94
CA GLY A 939 -7.51 -3.89 8.28
C GLY A 939 -6.03 -3.80 8.61
N TYR A 940 -5.48 -4.89 9.18
CA TYR A 940 -4.17 -5.12 9.85
C TYR A 940 -2.89 -4.34 9.43
N ILE A 941 -2.90 -3.51 8.39
CA ILE A 941 -1.81 -2.65 7.95
C ILE A 941 -2.17 -1.18 8.24
N SER A 942 -1.69 -0.68 9.38
CA SER A 942 -1.66 0.73 9.84
C SER A 942 -3.02 1.45 10.03
N PRO A 943 -3.33 2.01 11.24
CA PRO A 943 -4.51 2.84 11.41
C PRO A 943 -4.43 4.08 10.52
N LEU A 944 -5.41 4.28 9.64
CA LEU A 944 -5.61 5.57 8.97
C LEU A 944 -6.01 6.60 10.03
N THR A 945 -5.20 7.63 10.26
CA THR A 945 -5.52 8.74 11.16
C THR A 945 -5.98 9.96 10.37
N TRP A 946 -7.22 10.43 10.59
CA TRP A 946 -7.66 11.74 10.12
C TRP A 946 -7.21 12.80 11.13
N THR A 947 -6.84 13.99 10.66
CA THR A 947 -6.51 15.14 11.52
C THR A 947 -7.42 16.32 11.23
N LYS A 948 -7.95 16.96 12.27
CA LYS A 948 -8.70 18.22 12.16
C LYS A 948 -7.92 19.33 12.87
N ASN A 949 -7.66 20.43 12.17
CA ASN A 949 -6.95 21.61 12.67
C ASN A 949 -7.81 22.37 13.71
N HIS A 950 -7.23 23.30 14.47
CA HIS A 950 -7.92 24.04 15.55
C HIS A 950 -8.68 23.16 16.54
N CYS A 951 -8.16 21.96 16.84
CA CYS A 951 -8.86 20.96 17.63
C CYS A 951 -10.27 20.59 17.11
N GLY A 952 -10.54 20.78 15.82
CA GLY A 952 -11.87 20.57 15.23
C GLY A 952 -12.90 21.59 15.72
N HIS A 953 -12.53 22.87 15.81
CA HIS A 953 -13.42 23.94 16.29
C HIS A 953 -14.76 24.02 15.53
N ASN A 954 -14.71 23.92 14.20
CA ASN A 954 -15.90 23.96 13.33
C ASN A 954 -16.56 22.58 13.15
N ASP A 955 -16.07 21.56 13.85
CA ASP A 955 -16.48 20.18 13.70
C ASP A 955 -17.34 19.68 14.87
N ASP A 956 -17.88 18.47 14.75
CA ASP A 956 -18.46 17.76 15.90
C ASP A 956 -17.42 17.57 17.02
N PRO A 957 -17.79 17.81 18.29
CA PRO A 957 -16.91 17.58 19.42
C PRO A 957 -16.54 16.11 19.55
N PRO A 958 -15.39 15.79 20.18
CA PRO A 958 -15.02 14.41 20.47
C PRO A 958 -16.10 13.67 21.25
N ASP A 959 -16.33 12.40 20.95
CA ASP A 959 -17.33 11.56 21.63
C ASP A 959 -16.94 11.17 23.07
N TYR A 960 -15.85 11.74 23.60
CA TYR A 960 -15.29 11.41 24.90
C TYR A 960 -16.25 11.72 26.06
N ASP A 961 -17.19 12.65 25.90
CA ASP A 961 -18.22 12.93 26.92
C ASP A 961 -19.25 11.80 27.07
N TYR A 962 -19.25 10.80 26.19
CA TYR A 962 -20.08 9.58 26.29
C TYR A 962 -19.31 8.37 26.84
N ILE A 963 -17.97 8.46 26.98
CA ILE A 963 -17.17 7.42 27.64
C ILE A 963 -17.31 7.61 29.16
N PRO A 964 -17.59 6.57 29.96
CA PRO A 964 -17.67 6.70 31.42
C PRO A 964 -16.42 7.34 32.06
N GLN A 965 -16.63 8.31 32.96
CA GLN A 965 -15.56 9.09 33.58
C GLN A 965 -14.40 8.27 34.18
N PRO A 966 -14.62 7.13 34.89
CA PRO A 966 -13.52 6.32 35.41
C PRO A 966 -12.56 5.85 34.32
N LEU A 967 -13.11 5.40 33.19
CA LEU A 967 -12.31 4.89 32.07
C LEU A 967 -11.50 6.02 31.42
N ARG A 968 -12.07 7.24 31.34
CA ARG A 968 -11.36 8.39 30.79
C ARG A 968 -10.19 8.82 31.68
N TRP A 969 -10.36 8.81 33.00
CA TRP A 969 -9.28 9.17 33.92
C TRP A 969 -8.15 8.13 33.92
N ILE A 970 -8.48 6.83 33.81
CA ILE A 970 -7.49 5.76 33.64
C ILE A 970 -6.72 5.93 32.32
N SER A 971 -7.42 6.25 31.23
CA SER A 971 -6.78 6.54 29.94
C SER A 971 -5.86 7.76 30.02
N GLU A 972 -6.33 8.88 30.59
CA GLU A 972 -5.52 10.09 30.80
C GLU A 972 -4.28 9.80 31.67
N TRP A 973 -4.44 8.99 32.73
CA TRP A 973 -3.33 8.56 33.58
C TRP A 973 -2.29 7.77 32.78
N SER A 974 -2.73 6.80 31.97
CA SER A 974 -1.83 5.98 31.16
C SER A 974 -1.06 6.82 30.12
N GLU A 975 -1.72 7.78 29.48
CA GLU A 975 -1.08 8.70 28.53
C GLU A 975 -0.01 9.56 29.23
N GLN A 976 -0.32 10.10 30.42
CA GLN A 976 0.63 10.92 31.19
C GLN A 976 1.82 10.11 31.71
N PHE A 977 1.61 8.86 32.11
CA PHE A 977 2.70 7.94 32.49
C PHE A 977 3.69 7.78 31.33
N CYS A 978 3.19 7.42 30.15
CA CYS A 978 4.00 7.20 28.96
C CYS A 978 4.79 8.46 28.55
N LEU A 979 4.13 9.63 28.58
CA LEU A 979 4.79 10.91 28.27
C LEU A 979 5.90 11.24 29.28
N TYR A 980 5.64 11.06 30.58
CA TYR A 980 6.66 11.35 31.60
C TYR A 980 7.82 10.36 31.56
N GLN A 981 7.52 9.08 31.34
CA GLN A 981 8.52 8.04 31.19
C GLN A 981 9.46 8.36 30.03
N LYS A 982 8.90 8.73 28.87
CA LYS A 982 9.68 9.16 27.70
C LYS A 982 10.59 10.35 28.02
N HIS A 983 10.04 11.41 28.62
CA HIS A 983 10.79 12.60 29.00
C HIS A 983 11.95 12.29 29.98
N LEU A 984 11.72 11.46 31.00
CA LEU A 984 12.78 11.06 31.92
C LEU A 984 13.86 10.22 31.21
N LEU A 985 13.46 9.28 30.35
CA LEU A 985 14.39 8.43 29.58
C LEU A 985 15.28 9.25 28.64
N GLU A 986 14.72 10.29 28.00
CA GLU A 986 15.44 11.24 27.14
C GLU A 986 16.44 12.08 27.95
N SER A 987 16.05 12.59 29.12
CA SER A 987 16.95 13.35 30.01
C SER A 987 18.17 12.55 30.52
N MET A 988 18.10 11.22 30.38
CA MET A 988 19.14 10.27 30.76
C MET A 988 20.01 9.80 29.58
N LYS A 989 19.76 10.22 28.32
CA LYS A 989 20.61 9.85 27.16
C LYS A 989 22.09 10.20 27.40
N ASN A 990 22.39 11.34 28.05
CA ASN A 990 23.76 11.79 28.33
C ASN A 990 24.50 10.98 29.42
N CYS A 991 23.84 10.01 30.06
CA CYS A 991 24.43 9.17 31.11
C CYS A 991 25.26 7.99 30.59
N GLU A 992 25.30 7.79 29.28
CA GLU A 992 26.11 6.78 28.59
C GLU A 992 27.62 6.93 28.84
N ASN A 993 28.09 8.13 29.21
CA ASN A 993 29.50 8.43 29.46
C ASN A 993 30.03 7.97 30.84
N CYS A 994 29.17 7.49 31.75
CA CYS A 994 29.58 7.01 33.07
C CYS A 994 29.93 5.52 33.07
N LYS A 995 31.09 5.15 32.49
CA LYS A 995 31.56 3.75 32.42
C LYS A 995 32.33 3.30 33.69
N LYS A 996 32.11 2.04 34.09
CA LYS A 996 32.53 1.37 35.35
C LYS A 996 34.04 1.22 35.64
N ASN A 997 34.96 1.70 34.80
CA ASN A 997 36.37 1.27 34.83
C ASN A 997 37.39 2.29 35.40
N SER A 998 36.97 3.21 36.26
CA SER A 998 37.93 3.86 37.16
C SER A 998 37.33 3.92 38.57
N GLY A 999 38.20 3.75 39.57
CA GLY A 999 37.83 3.67 40.99
C GLY A 999 36.98 4.84 41.47
N GLU A 1000 36.44 4.70 42.69
CA GLU A 1000 35.53 5.61 43.39
C GLU A 1000 35.32 6.97 42.72
N CYS A 1001 34.08 7.23 42.31
CA CYS A 1001 33.64 8.43 41.61
C CYS A 1001 34.00 9.70 42.42
N LYS A 1002 35.22 10.22 42.24
CA LYS A 1002 35.73 11.37 42.98
C LYS A 1002 35.15 12.66 42.41
N GLN A 1003 34.56 13.44 43.31
CA GLN A 1003 33.77 14.63 43.06
C GLN A 1003 34.52 15.75 42.31
N SER A 1004 35.85 15.75 42.35
CA SER A 1004 36.71 16.73 41.68
C SER A 1004 36.98 16.44 40.20
N VAL A 1005 36.62 15.25 39.67
CA VAL A 1005 37.02 14.81 38.31
C VAL A 1005 35.83 14.51 37.39
N HIS A 1006 34.67 14.07 37.90
CA HIS A 1006 33.55 13.57 37.08
C HIS A 1006 32.16 14.10 37.49
N GLY A 1007 31.94 15.42 37.43
CA GLY A 1007 30.68 16.05 37.81
C GLY A 1007 29.40 15.49 37.14
N SER A 1008 29.51 14.84 35.97
CA SER A 1008 28.40 14.25 35.20
C SER A 1008 27.77 12.99 35.82
N CYS A 1009 28.52 12.17 36.57
CA CYS A 1009 27.99 10.89 37.09
C CYS A 1009 27.14 11.05 38.36
N VAL A 1010 27.37 12.10 39.13
CA VAL A 1010 26.48 12.48 40.23
C VAL A 1010 25.11 12.94 39.71
N ASP A 1011 25.08 13.67 38.60
CA ASP A 1011 23.84 14.07 37.92
C ASP A 1011 23.08 12.85 37.40
N CYS A 1012 23.77 11.89 36.79
CA CYS A 1012 23.17 10.63 36.34
C CYS A 1012 22.62 9.79 37.49
N LYS A 1013 23.34 9.67 38.61
CA LYS A 1013 22.82 9.01 39.82
C LYS A 1013 21.54 9.71 40.31
N LYS A 1014 21.52 11.04 40.36
CA LYS A 1014 20.32 11.81 40.73
C LYS A 1014 19.15 11.57 39.78
N LYS A 1015 19.41 11.45 38.46
CA LYS A 1015 18.39 11.15 37.44
C LYS A 1015 17.86 9.72 37.55
N CYS A 1016 18.72 8.72 37.78
CA CYS A 1016 18.33 7.32 38.02
C CYS A 1016 17.46 7.19 39.29
N GLU A 1017 17.86 7.84 40.39
CA GLU A 1017 17.06 7.89 41.62
C GLU A 1017 15.70 8.56 41.40
N LYS A 1018 15.65 9.61 40.57
CA LYS A 1018 14.41 10.28 40.17
C LYS A 1018 13.52 9.35 39.34
N TYR A 1019 14.08 8.58 38.40
CA TYR A 1019 13.33 7.62 37.58
C TYR A 1019 12.77 6.46 38.42
N LYS A 1020 13.59 5.90 39.33
CA LYS A 1020 13.17 4.86 40.27
C LYS A 1020 11.98 5.31 41.12
N LYS A 1021 12.09 6.49 41.76
CA LYS A 1021 10.98 7.09 42.53
C LYS A 1021 9.74 7.34 41.68
N PHE A 1022 9.91 7.73 40.42
CA PHE A 1022 8.80 7.88 39.48
C PHE A 1022 8.08 6.53 39.27
N VAL A 1023 8.81 5.47 38.90
CA VAL A 1023 8.21 4.14 38.65
C VAL A 1023 7.53 3.59 39.89
N GLU A 1024 8.16 3.69 41.07
CA GLU A 1024 7.58 3.22 42.35
C GLU A 1024 6.26 3.95 42.67
N ASN A 1025 6.24 5.27 42.54
CA ASN A 1025 5.03 6.07 42.81
C ASN A 1025 3.89 5.74 41.84
N TRP A 1026 4.18 5.62 40.54
CA TRP A 1026 3.15 5.36 39.53
C TRP A 1026 2.67 3.90 39.57
N LYS A 1027 3.52 2.94 39.96
CA LYS A 1027 3.09 1.56 40.20
C LYS A 1027 2.00 1.48 41.28
N ALA A 1028 2.18 2.18 42.40
CA ALA A 1028 1.17 2.21 43.46
C ALA A 1028 -0.16 2.81 42.98
N GLN A 1029 -0.11 3.84 42.11
CA GLN A 1029 -1.32 4.42 41.51
C GLN A 1029 -1.99 3.48 40.50
N PHE A 1030 -1.20 2.72 39.75
CA PHE A 1030 -1.71 1.71 38.83
C PHE A 1030 -2.46 0.62 39.56
N GLU A 1031 -1.90 0.09 40.65
CA GLU A 1031 -2.55 -0.96 41.46
C GLU A 1031 -3.90 -0.50 42.02
N ILE A 1032 -4.01 0.76 42.45
CA ILE A 1032 -5.29 1.36 42.88
C ILE A 1032 -6.31 1.38 41.72
N GLN A 1033 -5.89 1.87 40.56
CA GLN A 1033 -6.77 1.99 39.38
C GLN A 1033 -7.16 0.64 38.79
N ASP A 1034 -6.25 -0.33 38.75
CA ASP A 1034 -6.51 -1.71 38.31
C ASP A 1034 -7.56 -2.38 39.20
N LYS A 1035 -7.47 -2.19 40.52
CA LYS A 1035 -8.49 -2.68 41.45
C LYS A 1035 -9.86 -2.05 41.18
N ALA A 1036 -9.91 -0.72 41.06
CA ALA A 1036 -11.16 -0.01 40.76
C ALA A 1036 -11.76 -0.44 39.42
N TYR A 1037 -10.94 -0.62 38.37
CA TYR A 1037 -11.36 -1.11 37.07
C TYR A 1037 -11.98 -2.52 37.17
N LYS A 1038 -11.33 -3.44 37.89
CA LYS A 1038 -11.84 -4.81 38.11
C LYS A 1038 -13.18 -4.81 38.84
N GLU A 1039 -13.36 -3.93 39.83
CA GLU A 1039 -14.62 -3.80 40.57
C GLU A 1039 -15.74 -3.21 39.68
N ILE A 1040 -15.45 -2.17 38.91
CA ILE A 1040 -16.39 -1.59 37.94
C ILE A 1040 -16.79 -2.65 36.90
N TYR A 1041 -15.82 -3.38 36.35
CA TYR A 1041 -16.06 -4.45 35.39
C TYR A 1041 -16.92 -5.57 35.99
N LYS A 1042 -16.59 -6.02 37.20
CA LYS A 1042 -17.35 -7.06 37.93
C LYS A 1042 -18.79 -6.62 38.25
N ASN A 1043 -18.99 -5.37 38.66
CA ASN A 1043 -20.32 -4.84 38.94
C ASN A 1043 -21.17 -4.72 37.66
N ALA A 1044 -20.56 -4.30 36.54
CA ALA A 1044 -21.22 -4.26 35.25
C ALA A 1044 -21.63 -5.66 34.76
N THR A 1045 -20.84 -6.70 35.05
CA THR A 1045 -21.20 -8.09 34.72
C THR A 1045 -22.22 -8.69 35.67
N ASN A 1046 -22.35 -8.20 36.91
CA ASN A 1046 -23.20 -8.79 37.95
C ASN A 1046 -24.56 -8.09 38.14
N ASN A 1047 -24.70 -6.79 37.86
CA ASN A 1047 -25.92 -6.00 38.11
C ASN A 1047 -26.89 -5.92 36.91
N GLY A 1048 -26.85 -6.87 35.98
CA GLY A 1048 -27.77 -6.96 34.85
C GLY A 1048 -29.19 -7.42 35.21
N GLY A 1049 -29.82 -6.85 36.24
CA GLY A 1049 -31.18 -7.21 36.66
C GLY A 1049 -31.92 -6.09 37.39
N ASN A 1050 -32.90 -5.46 36.71
CA ASN A 1050 -34.27 -5.20 37.18
C ASN A 1050 -35.01 -4.16 36.29
N GLU A 1051 -35.71 -4.63 35.24
CA GLU A 1051 -37.08 -4.22 34.81
C GLU A 1051 -37.50 -4.98 33.53
N PRO A 1052 -38.81 -5.07 33.21
CA PRO A 1052 -39.60 -6.29 33.24
C PRO A 1052 -39.11 -7.43 32.31
N ASN A 1053 -39.15 -8.65 32.85
CA ASN A 1053 -38.64 -9.90 32.29
C ASN A 1053 -39.07 -10.19 30.84
N ILE A 1054 -38.30 -9.70 29.88
CA ILE A 1054 -38.01 -10.48 28.68
C ILE A 1054 -36.51 -10.72 28.70
N THR A 1055 -36.09 -11.81 29.36
CA THR A 1055 -34.69 -12.25 29.27
C THR A 1055 -34.34 -12.46 27.79
N PRO A 1056 -33.08 -12.34 27.35
CA PRO A 1056 -32.71 -12.69 25.98
C PRO A 1056 -33.21 -14.09 25.59
N SER A 1057 -33.32 -15.02 26.55
CA SER A 1057 -33.95 -16.32 26.37
C SER A 1057 -35.45 -16.24 26.13
N THR A 1058 -36.19 -15.44 26.91
CA THR A 1058 -37.63 -15.19 26.72
C THR A 1058 -37.89 -14.50 25.38
N TRP A 1059 -37.07 -13.49 25.03
CA TRP A 1059 -37.18 -12.76 23.77
C TRP A 1059 -36.94 -13.69 22.58
N TRP A 1060 -35.90 -14.52 22.66
CA TRP A 1060 -35.60 -15.51 21.63
C TRP A 1060 -36.74 -16.52 21.49
N LYS A 1061 -37.27 -17.04 22.61
CA LYS A 1061 -38.43 -17.95 22.60
C LYS A 1061 -39.67 -17.34 21.95
N GLU A 1062 -39.92 -16.05 22.18
CA GLU A 1062 -41.07 -15.33 21.61
C GLU A 1062 -40.90 -14.97 20.12
N ASN A 1063 -39.66 -14.89 19.62
CA ASN A 1063 -39.38 -14.34 18.28
C ASN A 1063 -38.70 -15.31 17.30
N LYS A 1064 -38.18 -16.47 17.74
CA LYS A 1064 -37.43 -17.41 16.88
C LYS A 1064 -38.21 -17.90 15.66
N GLU A 1065 -39.52 -18.14 15.80
CA GLU A 1065 -40.41 -18.55 14.70
C GLU A 1065 -40.55 -17.46 13.63
N LYS A 1066 -40.62 -16.18 14.04
CA LYS A 1066 -40.70 -15.06 13.09
C LYS A 1066 -39.42 -14.93 12.29
N ILE A 1067 -38.27 -15.08 12.95
CA ILE A 1067 -36.95 -15.03 12.33
C ILE A 1067 -36.82 -16.19 11.33
N TRP A 1068 -37.22 -17.40 11.72
CA TRP A 1068 -37.20 -18.56 10.84
C TRP A 1068 -38.07 -18.38 9.60
N ASN A 1069 -39.30 -17.88 9.76
CA ASN A 1069 -40.19 -17.62 8.62
C ASN A 1069 -39.59 -16.63 7.62
N VAL A 1070 -38.91 -15.58 8.09
CA VAL A 1070 -38.20 -14.63 7.21
C VAL A 1070 -37.05 -15.32 6.46
N MET A 1071 -36.27 -16.17 7.13
CA MET A 1071 -35.20 -16.93 6.48
C MET A 1071 -35.77 -17.87 5.39
N MET A 1072 -36.91 -18.51 5.65
CA MET A 1072 -37.58 -19.41 4.70
C MET A 1072 -38.35 -18.68 3.59
N CYS A 1073 -38.65 -17.37 3.74
CA CYS A 1073 -39.27 -16.59 2.67
C CYS A 1073 -38.40 -16.54 1.41
N HIS A 1074 -37.07 -16.52 1.57
CA HIS A 1074 -36.10 -16.40 0.48
C HIS A 1074 -35.44 -17.73 0.09
N TYR A 1075 -35.72 -18.82 0.80
CA TYR A 1075 -35.12 -20.13 0.54
C TYR A 1075 -36.07 -20.99 -0.33
N PRO A 1076 -35.64 -21.47 -1.51
CA PRO A 1076 -36.49 -22.24 -2.41
C PRO A 1076 -36.59 -23.70 -1.92
N VAL A 1077 -37.73 -24.10 -1.36
CA VAL A 1077 -37.99 -25.48 -0.92
C VAL A 1077 -39.38 -25.91 -1.42
N ASP A 1078 -39.47 -27.13 -1.95
CA ASP A 1078 -40.68 -27.71 -2.55
C ASP A 1078 -41.82 -27.96 -1.53
N GLU A 1079 -41.51 -27.99 -0.23
CA GLU A 1079 -42.47 -28.21 0.87
C GLU A 1079 -43.21 -26.94 1.32
N LYS A 1080 -42.91 -25.78 0.72
CA LYS A 1080 -43.53 -24.49 1.07
C LYS A 1080 -44.91 -24.37 0.44
N THR A 1081 -45.96 -24.48 1.26
CA THR A 1081 -47.31 -24.07 0.84
C THR A 1081 -47.49 -22.57 1.02
N GLY A 1082 -48.43 -21.95 0.31
CA GLY A 1082 -48.69 -20.50 0.41
C GLY A 1082 -49.04 -19.98 1.82
N THR A 1083 -49.22 -20.87 2.80
CA THR A 1083 -49.62 -20.56 4.18
C THR A 1083 -48.75 -21.19 5.27
N SER A 1084 -47.68 -21.95 4.97
CA SER A 1084 -46.81 -22.52 6.02
C SER A 1084 -45.35 -22.76 5.57
N CYS A 1085 -44.39 -22.57 6.49
CA CYS A 1085 -42.98 -22.90 6.30
C CYS A 1085 -42.62 -24.18 7.07
N PRO A 1086 -41.60 -24.95 6.62
CA PRO A 1086 -41.05 -26.07 7.39
C PRO A 1086 -40.58 -25.60 8.78
N LYS A 1087 -40.73 -26.43 9.83
CA LYS A 1087 -40.31 -26.08 11.20
C LYS A 1087 -38.78 -26.10 11.35
N HIS A 1088 -38.24 -25.28 12.24
CA HIS A 1088 -36.80 -25.17 12.51
C HIS A 1088 -36.23 -26.28 13.42
N ASP A 1089 -37.06 -27.24 13.87
CA ASP A 1089 -36.76 -28.25 14.88
C ASP A 1089 -36.16 -27.64 16.18
N ASN A 1090 -35.66 -28.46 17.12
CA ASN A 1090 -35.05 -27.96 18.37
C ASN A 1090 -33.54 -27.69 18.23
N ILE A 1091 -33.08 -27.30 17.03
CA ILE A 1091 -31.65 -27.08 16.77
C ILE A 1091 -31.07 -25.94 17.61
N ASP A 1092 -31.88 -24.95 17.98
CA ASP A 1092 -31.49 -23.84 18.84
C ASP A 1092 -31.31 -24.24 20.31
N GLU A 1093 -31.81 -25.42 20.70
CA GLU A 1093 -31.70 -25.98 22.04
C GLU A 1093 -30.44 -26.86 22.22
N GLU A 1094 -29.82 -27.30 21.12
CA GLU A 1094 -28.57 -28.06 21.17
C GLU A 1094 -27.39 -27.16 21.58
N HIS A 1095 -26.41 -27.70 22.31
CA HIS A 1095 -25.24 -26.90 22.68
C HIS A 1095 -24.43 -26.53 21.44
N GLN A 1096 -23.93 -25.30 21.36
CA GLN A 1096 -23.22 -24.78 20.18
C GLN A 1096 -22.04 -25.67 19.75
N PHE A 1097 -21.24 -26.13 20.71
CA PHE A 1097 -20.14 -27.07 20.45
C PHE A 1097 -20.61 -28.36 19.75
N LEU A 1098 -21.73 -28.95 20.21
CA LEU A 1098 -22.26 -30.19 19.62
C LEU A 1098 -22.76 -29.95 18.18
N ARG A 1099 -23.35 -28.78 17.91
CA ARG A 1099 -23.71 -28.38 16.53
C ARG A 1099 -22.49 -28.24 15.63
N TRP A 1100 -21.44 -27.56 16.10
CA TRP A 1100 -20.20 -27.40 15.34
C TRP A 1100 -19.51 -28.73 15.09
N PHE A 1101 -19.50 -29.62 16.08
CA PHE A 1101 -18.89 -30.94 15.92
C PHE A 1101 -19.72 -31.81 14.96
N ARG A 1102 -21.06 -31.71 14.98
CA ARG A 1102 -21.92 -32.33 13.97
C ARG A 1102 -21.63 -31.80 12.57
N GLU A 1103 -21.65 -30.49 12.39
CA GLU A 1103 -21.38 -29.83 11.11
C GLU A 1103 -20.00 -30.20 10.56
N TRP A 1104 -18.97 -30.16 11.42
CA TRP A 1104 -17.63 -30.62 11.08
C TRP A 1104 -17.62 -32.08 10.62
N SER A 1105 -18.37 -32.96 11.30
CA SER A 1105 -18.47 -34.38 10.96
C SER A 1105 -19.15 -34.61 9.61
N GLU A 1106 -20.22 -33.87 9.32
CA GLU A 1106 -20.93 -33.91 8.01
C GLU A 1106 -20.02 -33.43 6.87
N HIS A 1107 -19.31 -32.31 7.06
CA HIS A 1107 -18.36 -31.79 6.08
C HIS A 1107 -17.18 -32.73 5.86
N PHE A 1108 -16.63 -33.29 6.94
CA PHE A 1108 -15.55 -34.25 6.88
C PHE A 1108 -15.96 -35.51 6.09
N CYS A 1109 -17.10 -36.11 6.42
CA CYS A 1109 -17.58 -37.30 5.72
C CYS A 1109 -17.89 -37.03 4.24
N SER A 1110 -18.51 -35.88 3.93
CA SER A 1110 -18.80 -35.48 2.55
C SER A 1110 -17.52 -35.32 1.72
N ARG A 1111 -16.54 -34.58 2.23
CA ARG A 1111 -15.27 -34.37 1.54
C ARG A 1111 -14.45 -35.66 1.44
N ARG A 1112 -14.51 -36.52 2.46
CA ARG A 1112 -13.88 -37.85 2.43
C ARG A 1112 -14.47 -38.69 1.30
N LYS A 1113 -15.79 -38.67 1.13
CA LYS A 1113 -16.49 -39.42 0.08
C LYS A 1113 -16.07 -38.97 -1.31
N GLU A 1114 -16.00 -37.66 -1.55
CA GLU A 1114 -15.49 -37.11 -2.83
C GLU A 1114 -14.06 -37.59 -3.12
N LEU A 1115 -13.16 -37.48 -2.13
CA LEU A 1115 -11.77 -37.91 -2.30
C LEU A 1115 -11.64 -39.43 -2.46
N HIS A 1116 -12.56 -40.20 -1.88
CA HIS A 1116 -12.65 -41.63 -2.08
C HIS A 1116 -13.05 -41.97 -3.52
N GLU A 1117 -14.08 -41.29 -4.05
CA GLU A 1117 -14.53 -41.41 -5.44
C GLU A 1117 -13.44 -40.99 -6.44
N ASP A 1118 -12.68 -39.93 -6.13
CA ASP A 1118 -11.52 -39.48 -6.90
C ASP A 1118 -10.45 -40.59 -6.97
N VAL A 1119 -10.10 -41.20 -5.83
CA VAL A 1119 -9.14 -42.31 -5.77
C VAL A 1119 -9.66 -43.50 -6.57
N GLN A 1120 -10.95 -43.85 -6.42
CA GLN A 1120 -11.56 -44.97 -7.13
C GLN A 1120 -11.54 -44.77 -8.65
N THR A 1121 -11.84 -43.56 -9.11
CA THR A 1121 -11.88 -43.20 -10.53
C THR A 1121 -10.47 -43.18 -11.13
N GLU A 1122 -9.55 -42.43 -10.53
CA GLU A 1122 -8.20 -42.21 -11.06
C GLU A 1122 -7.31 -43.46 -10.92
N CYS A 1123 -7.60 -44.34 -9.97
CA CYS A 1123 -6.89 -45.61 -9.79
C CYS A 1123 -7.62 -46.82 -10.40
N SER A 1124 -8.69 -46.63 -11.16
CA SER A 1124 -9.52 -47.70 -11.72
C SER A 1124 -8.71 -48.71 -12.55
N HIS A 1125 -7.79 -48.23 -13.39
CA HIS A 1125 -6.94 -49.02 -14.29
C HIS A 1125 -5.68 -49.64 -13.64
N VAL A 1126 -5.41 -49.32 -12.37
CA VAL A 1126 -4.20 -49.81 -11.68
C VAL A 1126 -4.36 -51.29 -11.33
N THR A 1127 -3.46 -52.11 -11.86
CA THR A 1127 -3.27 -53.51 -11.45
C THR A 1127 -1.99 -53.62 -10.64
N CYS A 1128 -2.11 -54.14 -9.42
CA CYS A 1128 -0.98 -54.30 -8.52
C CYS A 1128 -0.80 -55.77 -8.16
N VAL A 1129 0.36 -56.33 -8.45
CA VAL A 1129 0.71 -57.72 -8.11
C VAL A 1129 1.93 -57.67 -7.19
N ASN A 1130 1.81 -58.23 -5.99
CA ASN A 1130 2.86 -58.22 -4.95
C ASN A 1130 3.42 -56.81 -4.65
N GLY A 1131 2.55 -55.78 -4.65
CA GLY A 1131 2.93 -54.41 -4.35
C GLY A 1131 3.65 -53.67 -5.48
N ILE A 1132 3.78 -54.28 -6.67
CA ILE A 1132 4.39 -53.68 -7.86
C ILE A 1132 3.37 -53.64 -9.00
N GLY A 1133 3.20 -52.49 -9.66
CA GLY A 1133 2.19 -52.29 -10.69
C GLY A 1133 2.41 -51.01 -11.48
N ASN A 1134 1.81 -50.92 -12.67
CA ASN A 1134 1.89 -49.71 -13.49
C ASN A 1134 0.87 -48.68 -12.99
N ILE A 1135 1.36 -47.62 -12.33
CA ILE A 1135 0.52 -46.62 -11.67
C ILE A 1135 0.68 -45.27 -12.35
N ASP A 1136 -0.43 -44.68 -12.77
CA ASP A 1136 -0.48 -43.32 -13.30
C ASP A 1136 -0.21 -42.28 -12.18
N ILE A 1137 0.51 -41.22 -12.55
CA ILE A 1137 0.72 -40.01 -11.75
C ILE A 1137 -0.60 -39.46 -11.21
N LYS A 1138 -1.70 -39.57 -11.96
CA LYS A 1138 -3.04 -39.14 -11.49
C LYS A 1138 -3.51 -39.93 -10.28
N CYS A 1139 -3.40 -41.25 -10.31
CA CYS A 1139 -3.72 -42.12 -9.17
C CYS A 1139 -2.82 -41.79 -7.95
N ILE A 1140 -1.51 -41.60 -8.16
CA ILE A 1140 -0.57 -41.21 -7.09
C ILE A 1140 -1.02 -39.90 -6.44
N LYS A 1141 -1.46 -38.94 -7.25
CA LYS A 1141 -1.93 -37.64 -6.76
C LYS A 1141 -3.24 -37.77 -5.99
N ALA A 1142 -4.21 -38.53 -6.49
CA ALA A 1142 -5.47 -38.79 -5.80
C ALA A 1142 -5.24 -39.46 -4.44
N CYS A 1143 -4.42 -40.51 -4.38
CA CYS A 1143 -4.04 -41.19 -3.14
C CYS A 1143 -3.32 -40.26 -2.15
N LYS A 1144 -2.43 -39.36 -2.62
CA LYS A 1144 -1.77 -38.39 -1.74
C LYS A 1144 -2.74 -37.34 -1.20
N ASN A 1145 -3.67 -36.86 -2.02
CA ASN A 1145 -4.69 -35.89 -1.60
C ASN A 1145 -5.60 -36.48 -0.52
N TYR A 1146 -6.06 -37.71 -0.70
CA TYR A 1146 -6.84 -38.44 0.30
C TYR A 1146 -6.06 -38.58 1.61
N SER A 1147 -4.81 -39.06 1.54
CA SER A 1147 -3.96 -39.28 2.72
C SER A 1147 -3.68 -38.00 3.52
N ASN A 1148 -3.36 -36.90 2.82
CA ASN A 1148 -3.14 -35.59 3.44
C ASN A 1148 -4.41 -35.07 4.12
N PHE A 1149 -5.57 -35.22 3.48
CA PHE A 1149 -6.84 -34.78 4.05
C PHE A 1149 -7.14 -35.48 5.37
N ILE A 1150 -7.02 -36.82 5.43
CA ILE A 1150 -7.23 -37.60 6.66
C ILE A 1150 -6.22 -37.19 7.75
N SER A 1151 -4.94 -37.05 7.40
CA SER A 1151 -3.88 -36.70 8.35
C SER A 1151 -4.08 -35.33 9.01
N ILE A 1152 -4.54 -34.33 8.24
CA ILE A 1152 -4.80 -32.99 8.78
C ILE A 1152 -6.00 -33.03 9.72
N LYS A 1153 -7.06 -33.72 9.32
CA LYS A 1153 -8.33 -33.79 10.05
C LYS A 1153 -8.27 -34.63 11.31
N GLN A 1154 -7.27 -35.51 11.45
CA GLN A 1154 -7.02 -36.26 12.67
C GLN A 1154 -6.84 -35.35 13.90
N ASN A 1155 -5.98 -34.33 13.83
CA ASN A 1155 -5.72 -33.45 14.98
C ASN A 1155 -6.96 -32.63 15.38
N GLU A 1156 -7.75 -32.21 14.37
CA GLU A 1156 -9.02 -31.52 14.61
C GLU A 1156 -10.01 -32.48 15.31
N TYR A 1157 -10.12 -33.72 14.83
CA TYR A 1157 -10.98 -34.73 15.42
C TYR A 1157 -10.59 -35.06 16.86
N GLU A 1158 -9.30 -35.28 17.14
CA GLU A 1158 -8.82 -35.59 18.49
C GLU A 1158 -9.11 -34.45 19.47
N SER A 1159 -8.94 -33.20 19.06
CA SER A 1159 -9.28 -32.04 19.89
C SER A 1159 -10.79 -31.94 20.14
N LEU A 1160 -11.62 -32.11 19.11
CA LEU A 1160 -13.08 -32.08 19.23
C LEU A 1160 -13.57 -33.27 20.07
N LYS A 1161 -13.01 -34.46 19.87
CA LYS A 1161 -13.32 -35.66 20.65
C LYS A 1161 -12.92 -35.48 22.11
N SER A 1162 -11.76 -34.92 22.40
CA SER A 1162 -11.34 -34.65 23.79
C SER A 1162 -12.31 -33.69 24.48
N GLU A 1163 -12.73 -32.62 23.81
CA GLU A 1163 -13.68 -31.66 24.35
C GLU A 1163 -15.07 -32.32 24.57
N TYR A 1164 -15.51 -33.14 23.61
CA TYR A 1164 -16.72 -33.94 23.73
C TYR A 1164 -16.66 -34.91 24.91
N ASP A 1165 -15.59 -35.69 25.03
CA ASP A 1165 -15.41 -36.70 26.07
C ASP A 1165 -15.36 -36.06 27.46
N ASN A 1166 -14.69 -34.91 27.60
CA ASN A 1166 -14.52 -34.23 28.88
C ASN A 1166 -15.79 -33.49 29.34
N ASN A 1167 -16.52 -32.85 28.42
CA ASN A 1167 -17.54 -31.86 28.80
C ASN A 1167 -18.96 -32.21 28.36
N TYR A 1168 -19.16 -33.20 27.46
CA TYR A 1168 -20.48 -33.45 26.85
C TYR A 1168 -20.92 -34.92 26.86
N LYS A 1169 -19.97 -35.87 26.89
CA LYS A 1169 -20.24 -37.31 26.83
C LYS A 1169 -21.20 -37.79 27.91
N GLN A 1170 -20.97 -37.39 29.16
CA GLN A 1170 -21.81 -37.81 30.29
C GLN A 1170 -23.12 -37.01 30.34
N ASP A 1171 -23.04 -35.67 30.31
CA ASP A 1171 -24.18 -34.80 30.63
C ASP A 1171 -25.15 -34.54 29.46
N LYS A 1172 -24.71 -34.71 28.21
CA LYS A 1172 -25.46 -34.33 27.01
C LYS A 1172 -25.61 -35.44 25.97
N ALA A 1173 -24.93 -36.57 26.16
CA ALA A 1173 -24.88 -37.68 25.20
C ALA A 1173 -25.06 -39.07 25.82
N ASP A 1174 -25.55 -39.15 27.07
CA ASP A 1174 -25.88 -40.41 27.76
C ASP A 1174 -24.71 -41.43 27.77
N GLY A 1175 -23.48 -40.93 27.88
CA GLY A 1175 -22.26 -41.75 27.90
C GLY A 1175 -21.85 -42.33 26.54
N LYS A 1176 -22.55 -42.01 25.45
CA LYS A 1176 -22.24 -42.53 24.10
C LYS A 1176 -20.90 -42.00 23.61
N GLU A 1177 -20.14 -42.85 22.94
CA GLU A 1177 -18.96 -42.39 22.19
C GLU A 1177 -19.37 -41.42 21.07
N ALA A 1178 -18.51 -40.44 20.76
CA ALA A 1178 -18.80 -39.40 19.78
C ALA A 1178 -19.33 -39.96 18.43
N HIS A 1179 -18.74 -41.04 17.93
CA HIS A 1179 -19.17 -41.66 16.67
C HIS A 1179 -20.60 -42.25 16.75
N LEU A 1180 -20.98 -42.83 17.89
CA LEU A 1180 -22.33 -43.35 18.13
C LEU A 1180 -23.35 -42.22 18.32
N TYR A 1181 -22.94 -41.16 19.02
CA TYR A 1181 -23.78 -39.98 19.20
C TYR A 1181 -24.10 -39.30 17.87
N PHE A 1182 -23.10 -39.07 17.02
CA PHE A 1182 -23.33 -38.44 15.71
C PHE A 1182 -23.97 -39.39 14.70
N LYS A 1183 -23.83 -40.71 14.84
CA LYS A 1183 -24.62 -41.68 14.06
C LYS A 1183 -26.12 -41.46 14.22
N GLU A 1184 -26.58 -41.20 15.44
CA GLU A 1184 -27.99 -40.99 15.72
C GLU A 1184 -28.47 -39.57 15.40
N LYS A 1185 -27.58 -38.57 15.47
CA LYS A 1185 -27.92 -37.15 15.36
C LYS A 1185 -27.79 -36.58 13.95
N CYS A 1186 -27.04 -37.20 13.05
CA CYS A 1186 -26.95 -36.76 11.66
C CYS A 1186 -28.09 -37.37 10.83
N LYS A 1187 -28.85 -36.53 10.12
CA LYS A 1187 -29.89 -36.98 9.19
C LYS A 1187 -29.24 -37.59 7.93
N ASP A 1188 -29.91 -38.57 7.32
CA ASP A 1188 -29.55 -39.19 6.03
C ASP A 1188 -28.13 -39.81 5.94
N ASP A 1189 -27.64 -40.40 7.03
CA ASP A 1189 -26.32 -41.06 7.07
C ASP A 1189 -25.12 -40.16 6.70
N LYS A 1190 -25.28 -38.82 6.77
CA LYS A 1190 -24.23 -37.85 6.42
C LYS A 1190 -22.96 -37.98 7.27
N CYS A 1191 -23.07 -38.56 8.47
CA CYS A 1191 -21.95 -38.85 9.36
C CYS A 1191 -21.55 -40.34 9.39
N ALA A 1192 -22.11 -41.17 8.50
CA ALA A 1192 -21.93 -42.62 8.54
C ALA A 1192 -20.46 -43.06 8.41
N CYS A 1193 -19.60 -42.22 7.82
CA CYS A 1193 -18.18 -42.52 7.66
C CYS A 1193 -17.45 -42.82 8.98
N PHE A 1194 -17.98 -42.35 10.12
CA PHE A 1194 -17.44 -42.62 11.46
C PHE A 1194 -17.73 -44.03 11.99
N ASN A 1195 -18.63 -44.81 11.36
CA ASN A 1195 -19.03 -46.13 11.84
C ASN A 1195 -18.30 -47.31 11.20
N GLU A 1196 -17.44 -47.08 10.20
CA GLU A 1196 -16.81 -48.15 9.42
C GLU A 1196 -15.37 -48.44 9.86
N LYS A 1197 -14.42 -47.60 9.43
CA LYS A 1197 -12.98 -47.76 9.68
C LYS A 1197 -12.38 -46.60 10.47
N LEU A 1198 -13.15 -45.55 10.80
CA LEU A 1198 -12.67 -44.35 11.51
C LEU A 1198 -12.96 -44.37 13.02
N ASN A 1199 -13.68 -45.36 13.52
CA ASN A 1199 -13.88 -45.60 14.95
C ASN A 1199 -12.67 -46.29 15.61
N VAL A 1200 -11.79 -46.90 14.81
CA VAL A 1200 -10.54 -47.50 15.27
C VAL A 1200 -9.46 -46.43 15.28
N GLU A 1201 -8.98 -46.06 16.47
CA GLU A 1201 -7.98 -45.02 16.67
C GLU A 1201 -6.70 -45.26 15.85
N ASP A 1202 -6.32 -46.53 15.67
CA ASP A 1202 -5.15 -46.91 14.86
C ASP A 1202 -5.32 -46.67 13.36
N ASN A 1203 -6.55 -46.61 12.84
CA ASN A 1203 -6.78 -46.35 11.42
C ASN A 1203 -6.57 -44.88 11.04
N TRP A 1204 -6.64 -43.95 12.00
CA TRP A 1204 -6.24 -42.55 11.78
C TRP A 1204 -4.73 -42.41 11.61
N LYS A 1205 -3.94 -43.29 12.26
CA LYS A 1205 -2.47 -43.27 12.19
C LYS A 1205 -1.94 -43.65 10.81
N ASN A 1206 -2.68 -44.48 10.05
CA ASN A 1206 -2.39 -44.76 8.66
C ASN A 1206 -3.57 -44.36 7.76
N PRO A 1207 -3.48 -43.20 7.08
CA PRO A 1207 -4.59 -42.68 6.28
C PRO A 1207 -5.17 -43.63 5.23
N TYR A 1208 -4.41 -44.62 4.73
CA TYR A 1208 -4.91 -45.60 3.77
C TYR A 1208 -5.66 -46.77 4.41
N GLU A 1209 -5.56 -46.97 5.72
CA GLU A 1209 -6.39 -47.94 6.46
C GLU A 1209 -7.86 -47.52 6.49
N THR A 1210 -8.14 -46.23 6.26
CA THR A 1210 -9.50 -45.70 6.18
C THR A 1210 -10.16 -45.93 4.82
N LEU A 1211 -9.43 -46.50 3.84
CA LEU A 1211 -9.93 -46.94 2.53
C LEU A 1211 -10.35 -48.42 2.54
N GLU A 1212 -11.16 -48.82 1.58
CA GLU A 1212 -11.41 -50.24 1.28
C GLU A 1212 -10.12 -50.94 0.83
N ASP A 1213 -9.99 -52.24 1.15
CA ASP A 1213 -8.73 -53.00 0.97
C ASP A 1213 -8.26 -53.03 -0.49
N THR A 1214 -9.20 -52.97 -1.43
CA THR A 1214 -8.96 -52.90 -2.88
C THR A 1214 -8.29 -51.57 -3.29
N LEU A 1215 -8.78 -50.44 -2.77
CA LEU A 1215 -8.22 -49.10 -3.04
C LEU A 1215 -6.94 -48.85 -2.25
N LYS A 1216 -6.89 -49.34 -1.01
CA LYS A 1216 -5.68 -49.37 -0.19
C LYS A 1216 -4.53 -50.05 -0.94
N GLY A 1217 -4.77 -51.25 -1.50
CA GLY A 1217 -3.77 -51.99 -2.27
C GLY A 1217 -3.26 -51.21 -3.50
N LYS A 1218 -4.12 -50.43 -4.15
CA LYS A 1218 -3.75 -49.56 -5.28
C LYS A 1218 -2.92 -48.35 -4.83
N CYS A 1219 -3.30 -47.67 -3.75
CA CYS A 1219 -2.56 -46.53 -3.22
C CYS A 1219 -1.20 -46.93 -2.60
N MET A 1220 -1.06 -48.17 -2.15
CA MET A 1220 0.19 -48.72 -1.61
C MET A 1220 1.10 -49.35 -2.68
N CYS A 1221 0.66 -49.36 -3.94
CA CYS A 1221 1.39 -49.98 -5.05
C CYS A 1221 2.62 -49.16 -5.49
N LYS A 1222 3.68 -49.81 -5.98
CA LYS A 1222 4.94 -49.17 -6.43
C LYS A 1222 5.21 -49.43 -7.93
N PRO A 1223 5.80 -48.48 -8.67
CA PRO A 1223 6.15 -48.69 -10.09
C PRO A 1223 7.29 -49.71 -10.27
N PRO A 1224 7.32 -50.48 -11.38
CA PRO A 1224 8.37 -51.46 -11.64
C PRO A 1224 9.73 -50.78 -11.92
N PRO A 1225 10.86 -51.43 -11.56
CA PRO A 1225 12.19 -50.90 -11.80
C PRO A 1225 12.53 -50.85 -13.31
N PRO A 1226 13.29 -49.83 -13.78
CA PRO A 1226 13.64 -49.70 -15.19
C PRO A 1226 14.63 -50.79 -15.64
N ALA A 1227 14.37 -51.40 -16.80
CA ALA A 1227 15.22 -52.44 -17.40
C ALA A 1227 16.59 -51.88 -17.83
N SER A 1228 17.68 -52.55 -17.43
CA SER A 1228 19.06 -52.18 -17.77
C SER A 1228 19.40 -52.60 -19.21
N ASN A 1229 19.70 -51.65 -20.09
CA ASN A 1229 20.32 -51.94 -21.40
C ASN A 1229 21.85 -52.03 -21.23
N ASN A 1230 22.37 -53.24 -21.41
CA ASN A 1230 23.79 -53.60 -21.39
C ASN A 1230 24.41 -53.41 -22.79
N THR A 1231 25.33 -52.45 -22.98
CA THR A 1231 26.18 -52.38 -24.19
C THR A 1231 27.55 -51.71 -24.03
N THR A 1232 28.19 -51.77 -22.85
CA THR A 1232 29.57 -51.22 -22.69
C THR A 1232 30.56 -52.14 -21.96
N ASP A 1233 30.35 -53.47 -21.97
CA ASP A 1233 31.18 -54.42 -21.19
C ASP A 1233 32.16 -55.28 -22.03
N ILE A 1234 32.47 -54.87 -23.28
CA ILE A 1234 33.37 -55.63 -24.18
C ILE A 1234 34.77 -54.99 -24.32
N LEU A 1235 34.98 -53.74 -23.90
CA LEU A 1235 36.29 -53.07 -24.06
C LEU A 1235 37.24 -53.17 -22.87
N GLU A 1236 36.82 -53.68 -21.70
CA GLU A 1236 37.65 -53.70 -20.48
C GLU A 1236 38.41 -55.01 -20.21
N LYS A 1237 38.28 -56.04 -21.06
CA LYS A 1237 38.88 -57.37 -20.81
C LYS A 1237 39.98 -57.84 -21.75
N THR A 1238 40.61 -56.97 -22.53
CA THR A 1238 41.73 -57.41 -23.38
C THR A 1238 42.83 -56.35 -23.49
N ILE A 1239 43.88 -56.47 -22.67
CA ILE A 1239 45.32 -56.45 -23.04
C ILE A 1239 46.18 -56.67 -21.77
N PRO A 1240 47.27 -57.46 -21.82
CA PRO A 1240 47.73 -58.28 -20.70
C PRO A 1240 48.86 -57.68 -19.84
N PHE A 1241 48.93 -58.20 -18.61
CA PHE A 1241 49.93 -58.23 -17.52
C PHE A 1241 51.42 -57.80 -17.70
N GLY A 1242 51.89 -57.32 -18.85
CA GLY A 1242 53.31 -56.97 -19.09
C GLY A 1242 53.71 -55.53 -18.75
N VAL A 1243 52.78 -54.58 -18.73
CA VAL A 1243 53.11 -53.14 -18.58
C VAL A 1243 53.17 -52.67 -17.11
N ALA A 1244 52.53 -53.40 -16.19
CA ALA A 1244 52.54 -53.08 -14.76
C ALA A 1244 53.89 -53.37 -14.06
N LEU A 1245 54.74 -54.25 -14.64
CA LEU A 1245 56.05 -54.61 -14.07
C LEU A 1245 57.22 -53.73 -14.56
N ALA A 1246 57.05 -52.99 -15.67
CA ALA A 1246 58.09 -52.11 -16.19
C ALA A 1246 58.13 -50.73 -15.49
N LEU A 1247 56.99 -50.24 -15.00
CA LEU A 1247 56.92 -48.93 -14.33
C LEU A 1247 57.27 -48.98 -12.82
N GLY A 1248 57.23 -50.16 -12.20
CA GLY A 1248 57.73 -50.37 -10.83
C GLY A 1248 59.25 -50.25 -10.69
N SER A 1249 60.02 -50.54 -11.76
CA SER A 1249 61.48 -50.56 -11.73
C SER A 1249 62.14 -49.19 -11.93
N ILE A 1250 61.42 -48.20 -12.48
CA ILE A 1250 61.94 -46.82 -12.66
C ILE A 1250 61.84 -46.02 -11.35
N ALA A 1251 60.86 -46.34 -10.48
CA ALA A 1251 60.67 -45.68 -9.19
C ALA A 1251 61.72 -46.07 -8.11
N PHE A 1252 62.46 -47.17 -8.30
CA PHE A 1252 63.52 -47.58 -7.37
C PHE A 1252 64.89 -46.94 -7.67
N LEU A 1253 65.07 -46.33 -8.85
CA LEU A 1253 66.33 -45.69 -9.27
C LEU A 1253 66.41 -44.19 -8.98
N PHE A 1254 65.32 -43.54 -8.54
CA PHE A 1254 65.35 -42.15 -8.08
C PHE A 1254 65.62 -41.99 -6.57
N LEU A 1255 65.92 -43.08 -5.87
CA LEU A 1255 66.39 -43.09 -4.47
C LEU A 1255 67.88 -43.48 -4.35
N LYS A 1256 68.68 -43.14 -5.37
CA LYS A 1256 70.13 -43.01 -5.25
C LYS A 1256 70.62 -41.72 -5.89
#